data_AF-A0A800MDQ0-F1
#
_entry.id   AF-A0A800MDQ0-F1
#
_cell.length_a   1.000
_cell.length_b   1.000
_cell.length_c   1.000
_cell.angle_alpha   90.00
_cell.angle_beta   90.00
_cell.angle_gamma   90.00
#
_symmetry.space_group_name_H-M   'P 1'
#
loop_
_entity.id
_entity.type
_entity.pdbx_description
1 polymer ?
#
loop_
_entity_poly.entity_id
_entity_poly.type
_entity_poly.pdbx_seq_one_letter_code
_entity_poly.pdbx_strand_id
1 'polypeptide(L)'
;MVVPVWGWSGPGTKVSVEFSGQKNTAVAGKDGKWVVELKDLKASFKPTELVVSEEGGKKETLIDILVGEVWMASGQSNMQWTVGKSKCAKLAQEFAAETEGKVASIREFQVTSVTSQLHPIKKATGSWKDGNYGDYSAIAFAFAHKLHKELNVPIGILNCSFSQTAIQAWVPREGFATAEDEYSKAIHKQCLQTDPTTPEHKEAWGAFYKSLEDQIAVSEAAIKKGEKAKEISAGIPGNLKSNRDASWLFNGRLSPVVPYAIRGAIWNQGYANKDEGLPYYNNLHSLVRGWRIDWNKPELPVYFHQFYSAGMRHVGKEVNKPSIGPTAEMRLATWLARDIPYTGMASQIDVSGGIHYRAKAVPGQRLALHALKNQYGKKVVIDGPMFKSYTVQGDKVIIEFDHVVGTLMVAGTAYNAVERHEESTGYADPKIIPNGDDQVKLFFLADEDRVWHPANMKIDGDRVVVTSPAVKKPRGVSYATGEIGFQPNLYNEALLPMTPFIYFDNEMVTSKTWPDEKLKVAGETIDPGSVGKIYEYRKMPLLSVQFRTDAVFQADKPVTIWGSTRNYGEWQSEPEKGDCKVHFEFGLQSSSGEGTIKKTIDVTPEMEEWRVTLPPIEPSPKPHTLKVKFTIDGEMVHERVITGIVFGDVWCVIAPVGKFEVPEVKPSGQIVRMIENQSNRDGRAAPSRFSVCVSRTPRVMEANGRWGNRLAAYWKDADGLAAALGNSISVKTGRPVGIIFLKAKKDIAIKNWIAPSFLKDAPSLMEDYNTVGSQYCDNPNYLANVRRYITEWKAYWGEHIPAMMEAEAVPDGSSWGQLPSPKPQVGDSTATFEYNVYVHCFTPAALSGILFLTGESMVADDQGENFGPEMTALANCFKTRFTLWQNDEDIPFVYTVPSKALAPKLTQPEGSKGESTAVEIGDWLELGGVIKAVTK
;
A
#
# COMPACT_ATOMS: atom_id res chain seq x y z
N MET A 1 -17.06 -6.33 -39.68
CA MET A 1 -16.83 -5.30 -38.64
C MET A 1 -16.07 -4.15 -39.27
N VAL A 2 -16.58 -2.93 -39.09
CA VAL A 2 -15.90 -1.70 -39.53
C VAL A 2 -14.58 -1.51 -38.77
N VAL A 3 -13.55 -1.06 -39.48
CA VAL A 3 -12.22 -0.76 -38.92
C VAL A 3 -11.93 0.73 -39.08
N PRO A 4 -12.13 1.55 -38.02
CA PRO A 4 -11.83 2.97 -38.09
C PRO A 4 -10.32 3.23 -38.08
N VAL A 5 -9.89 4.11 -38.98
CA VAL A 5 -8.57 4.76 -39.00
C VAL A 5 -8.80 6.25 -38.79
N TRP A 6 -8.13 6.85 -37.83
CA TRP A 6 -8.34 8.26 -37.49
C TRP A 6 -7.03 8.98 -37.23
N GLY A 7 -7.10 10.31 -37.27
CA GLY A 7 -5.97 11.18 -36.98
C GLY A 7 -6.39 12.64 -36.93
N TRP A 8 -5.40 13.52 -37.07
CA TRP A 8 -5.58 14.97 -37.02
C TRP A 8 -4.89 15.63 -38.21
N SER A 9 -5.56 16.61 -38.81
CA SER A 9 -5.04 17.49 -39.85
C SER A 9 -5.65 18.89 -39.67
N GLY A 10 -5.25 19.88 -40.46
CA GLY A 10 -5.87 21.21 -40.41
C GLY A 10 -7.39 21.14 -40.68
N PRO A 11 -8.24 21.96 -40.04
CA PRO A 11 -9.68 21.94 -40.27
C PRO A 11 -10.06 22.07 -41.75
N GLY A 12 -10.98 21.23 -42.22
CA GLY A 12 -11.41 21.18 -43.63
C GLY A 12 -10.46 20.44 -44.57
N THR A 13 -9.30 19.96 -44.10
CA THR A 13 -8.36 19.18 -44.92
C THR A 13 -8.96 17.85 -45.33
N LYS A 14 -8.90 17.52 -46.63
CA LYS A 14 -9.26 16.19 -47.13
C LYS A 14 -8.10 15.21 -46.93
N VAL A 15 -8.40 14.06 -46.36
CA VAL A 15 -7.45 12.98 -46.06
C VAL A 15 -7.90 11.71 -46.78
N SER A 16 -6.97 10.98 -47.39
CA SER A 16 -7.17 9.68 -48.04
C SER A 16 -6.38 8.60 -47.31
N VAL A 17 -7.02 7.46 -47.04
CA VAL A 17 -6.40 6.27 -46.46
C VAL A 17 -6.48 5.12 -47.46
N GLU A 18 -5.33 4.51 -47.77
CA GLU A 18 -5.21 3.34 -48.63
C GLU A 18 -4.66 2.17 -47.82
N PHE A 19 -5.41 1.06 -47.76
CA PHE A 19 -5.00 -0.15 -47.05
C PHE A 19 -5.69 -1.40 -47.60
N SER A 20 -4.93 -2.47 -47.84
CA SER A 20 -5.47 -3.78 -48.25
C SER A 20 -6.44 -3.72 -49.46
N GLY A 21 -6.11 -2.90 -50.46
CA GLY A 21 -6.93 -2.72 -51.67
C GLY A 21 -8.15 -1.80 -51.50
N GLN A 22 -8.36 -1.21 -50.32
CA GLN A 22 -9.36 -0.18 -50.09
C GLN A 22 -8.73 1.21 -50.17
N LYS A 23 -9.47 2.18 -50.71
CA LYS A 23 -9.12 3.61 -50.72
C LYS A 23 -10.33 4.44 -50.35
N ASN A 24 -10.30 5.05 -49.17
CA ASN A 24 -11.42 5.83 -48.63
C ASN A 24 -10.91 7.22 -48.21
N THR A 25 -11.81 8.22 -48.18
CA THR A 25 -11.47 9.60 -47.85
C THR A 25 -12.35 10.17 -46.75
N ALA A 26 -11.80 11.08 -45.95
CA ALA A 26 -12.53 11.86 -44.94
C ALA A 26 -12.11 13.34 -45.01
N VAL A 27 -12.89 14.21 -44.37
CA VAL A 27 -12.56 15.63 -44.19
C VAL A 27 -12.37 15.87 -42.71
N ALA A 28 -11.27 16.54 -42.34
CA ALA A 28 -10.99 16.94 -40.98
C ALA A 28 -12.06 17.93 -40.48
N GLY A 29 -12.62 17.65 -39.31
CA GLY A 29 -13.61 18.49 -38.65
C GLY A 29 -13.05 19.83 -38.17
N LYS A 30 -13.87 20.63 -37.49
CA LYS A 30 -13.45 21.91 -36.89
C LYS A 30 -12.36 21.73 -35.82
N ASP A 31 -12.36 20.58 -35.16
CA ASP A 31 -11.36 20.14 -34.17
C ASP A 31 -10.13 19.46 -34.81
N GLY A 32 -10.05 19.47 -36.15
CA GLY A 32 -8.99 18.82 -36.92
C GLY A 32 -9.06 17.30 -36.98
N LYS A 33 -10.00 16.65 -36.27
CA LYS A 33 -10.14 15.19 -36.26
C LYS A 33 -10.74 14.70 -37.57
N TRP A 34 -10.19 13.64 -38.14
CA TRP A 34 -10.77 12.92 -39.27
C TRP A 34 -10.88 11.42 -38.93
N VAL A 35 -11.87 10.74 -39.50
CA VAL A 35 -12.06 9.29 -39.35
C VAL A 35 -12.44 8.71 -40.72
N VAL A 36 -11.72 7.67 -41.12
CA VAL A 36 -12.02 6.83 -42.28
C VAL A 36 -12.42 5.45 -41.80
N GLU A 37 -13.53 4.93 -42.30
CA GLU A 37 -14.00 3.58 -42.01
C GLU A 37 -13.59 2.62 -43.12
N LEU A 38 -12.78 1.61 -42.79
CA LEU A 38 -12.49 0.50 -43.69
C LEU A 38 -13.53 -0.60 -43.49
N LYS A 39 -13.95 -1.22 -44.60
CA LYS A 39 -14.83 -2.40 -44.59
C LYS A 39 -14.05 -3.65 -44.17
N ASP A 40 -14.77 -4.75 -43.96
CA ASP A 40 -14.25 -6.04 -43.52
C ASP A 40 -12.92 -6.44 -44.17
N LEU A 41 -11.92 -6.67 -43.33
CA LEU A 41 -10.58 -7.09 -43.72
C LEU A 41 -10.39 -8.58 -43.45
N LYS A 42 -9.74 -9.28 -44.38
CA LYS A 42 -9.40 -10.70 -44.20
C LYS A 42 -8.10 -10.82 -43.39
N ALA A 43 -8.09 -11.71 -42.40
CA ALA A 43 -6.89 -11.99 -41.61
C ALA A 43 -5.73 -12.44 -42.53
N SER A 44 -4.53 -11.95 -42.25
CA SER A 44 -3.34 -12.19 -43.07
C SER A 44 -2.07 -12.07 -42.24
N PHE A 45 -1.20 -13.08 -42.34
CA PHE A 45 0.17 -13.07 -41.81
C PHE A 45 1.14 -12.26 -42.67
N LYS A 46 0.72 -11.80 -43.86
CA LYS A 46 1.55 -11.01 -44.76
C LYS A 46 1.56 -9.54 -44.32
N PRO A 47 2.71 -8.96 -43.95
CA PRO A 47 2.87 -7.53 -43.72
C PRO A 47 2.34 -6.70 -44.90
N THR A 48 1.54 -5.68 -44.61
CA THR A 48 0.95 -4.79 -45.61
C THR A 48 1.18 -3.33 -45.21
N GLU A 49 1.30 -2.45 -46.19
CA GLU A 49 1.46 -1.01 -45.98
C GLU A 49 0.10 -0.31 -45.89
N LEU A 50 -0.03 0.63 -44.96
CA LEU A 50 -1.13 1.61 -44.90
C LEU A 50 -0.59 2.98 -45.26
N VAL A 51 -1.20 3.61 -46.25
CA VAL A 51 -0.79 4.93 -46.74
C VAL A 51 -1.85 5.96 -46.38
N VAL A 52 -1.44 7.03 -45.70
CA VAL A 52 -2.28 8.21 -45.41
C VAL A 52 -1.77 9.38 -46.22
N SER A 53 -2.63 10.03 -47.00
CA SER A 53 -2.29 11.20 -47.82
C SER A 53 -3.24 12.35 -47.53
N GLU A 54 -2.70 13.56 -47.37
CA GLU A 54 -3.46 14.80 -47.22
C GLU A 54 -3.47 15.57 -48.55
N GLU A 55 -4.53 16.35 -48.82
CA GLU A 55 -4.66 17.17 -50.04
C GLU A 55 -3.53 18.20 -50.20
N GLY A 56 -2.89 18.62 -49.09
CA GLY A 56 -1.71 19.49 -49.07
C GLY A 56 -0.38 18.81 -49.44
N GLY A 57 -0.41 17.53 -49.85
CA GLY A 57 0.76 16.77 -50.32
C GLY A 57 1.54 16.02 -49.24
N LYS A 58 1.19 16.17 -47.96
CA LYS A 58 1.76 15.37 -46.87
C LYS A 58 1.34 13.91 -47.01
N LYS A 59 2.29 12.98 -46.88
CA LYS A 59 2.07 11.55 -47.00
C LYS A 59 2.80 10.80 -45.89
N GLU A 60 2.10 9.93 -45.18
CA GLU A 60 2.65 9.02 -44.17
C GLU A 60 2.42 7.58 -44.64
N THR A 61 3.42 6.71 -44.46
CA THR A 61 3.30 5.28 -44.80
C THR A 61 3.68 4.45 -43.58
N LEU A 62 2.69 3.73 -43.06
CA LEU A 62 2.87 2.76 -41.99
C LEU A 62 3.16 1.41 -42.62
N ILE A 63 4.31 0.83 -42.27
CA ILE A 63 4.75 -0.47 -42.76
C ILE A 63 4.53 -1.54 -41.70
N ASP A 64 4.64 -2.80 -42.10
CA ASP A 64 4.53 -3.96 -41.21
C ASP A 64 3.20 -4.07 -40.46
N ILE A 65 2.08 -3.84 -41.14
CA ILE A 65 0.74 -4.03 -40.55
C ILE A 65 0.22 -5.43 -40.87
N LEU A 66 -0.23 -6.13 -39.83
CA LEU A 66 -0.96 -7.39 -39.93
C LEU A 66 -2.46 -7.17 -39.75
N VAL A 67 -3.27 -8.00 -40.40
CA VAL A 67 -4.72 -8.05 -40.19
C VAL A 67 -5.05 -9.32 -39.41
N GLY A 68 -5.75 -9.17 -38.29
CA GLY A 68 -6.08 -10.28 -37.41
C GLY A 68 -7.14 -9.91 -36.38
N GLU A 69 -7.22 -10.69 -35.31
CA GLU A 69 -8.14 -10.43 -34.20
C GLU A 69 -7.48 -9.53 -33.17
N VAL A 70 -8.16 -8.45 -32.78
CA VAL A 70 -7.63 -7.50 -31.79
C VAL A 70 -8.50 -7.50 -30.54
N TRP A 71 -7.86 -7.64 -29.37
CA TRP A 71 -8.52 -7.60 -28.08
C TRP A 71 -7.90 -6.54 -27.18
N MET A 72 -8.74 -5.84 -26.41
CA MET A 72 -8.26 -4.92 -25.38
C MET A 72 -7.95 -5.69 -24.08
N ALA A 73 -6.83 -5.40 -23.44
CA ALA A 73 -6.49 -5.91 -22.12
C ALA A 73 -6.34 -4.77 -21.12
N SER A 74 -7.09 -4.81 -20.02
CA SER A 74 -7.05 -3.78 -18.98
C SER A 74 -7.16 -4.36 -17.57
N GLY A 75 -6.89 -3.51 -16.58
CA GLY A 75 -6.87 -3.85 -15.16
C GLY A 75 -5.61 -3.38 -14.46
N GLN A 76 -5.24 -4.07 -13.37
CA GLN A 76 -4.14 -3.64 -12.50
C GLN A 76 -2.84 -4.45 -12.68
N SER A 77 -2.01 -4.49 -11.62
CA SER A 77 -0.70 -5.13 -11.56
C SER A 77 -0.61 -6.55 -12.13
N ASN A 78 -1.63 -7.40 -11.94
CA ASN A 78 -1.62 -8.77 -12.46
C ASN A 78 -1.84 -8.84 -13.98
N MET A 79 -2.62 -7.91 -14.56
CA MET A 79 -2.69 -7.72 -16.01
C MET A 79 -1.41 -7.05 -16.54
N GLN A 80 -0.83 -6.10 -15.80
CA GLN A 80 0.40 -5.41 -16.22
C GLN A 80 1.66 -6.30 -16.11
N TRP A 81 1.62 -7.35 -15.29
CA TRP A 81 2.78 -8.19 -14.99
C TRP A 81 3.33 -8.85 -16.24
N THR A 82 4.65 -8.76 -16.44
CA THR A 82 5.26 -9.21 -17.70
C THR A 82 5.52 -10.72 -17.73
N VAL A 83 5.52 -11.28 -18.94
CA VAL A 83 5.86 -12.68 -19.22
C VAL A 83 7.18 -13.07 -18.56
N GLY A 84 8.25 -12.31 -18.76
CA GLY A 84 9.60 -12.60 -18.25
C GLY A 84 9.70 -12.59 -16.72
N LYS A 85 8.74 -11.99 -16.02
CA LYS A 85 8.64 -11.99 -14.55
C LYS A 85 7.67 -13.05 -14.01
N SER A 86 7.17 -13.93 -14.86
CA SER A 86 6.14 -14.93 -14.53
C SER A 86 6.53 -16.33 -15.04
N LYS A 87 5.73 -17.35 -14.72
CA LYS A 87 5.90 -18.70 -15.28
C LYS A 87 5.39 -18.82 -16.73
N CYS A 88 4.71 -17.79 -17.23
CA CYS A 88 4.32 -17.70 -18.64
C CYS A 88 5.54 -17.59 -19.58
N ALA A 89 6.73 -17.29 -19.06
CA ALA A 89 7.98 -17.28 -19.83
C ALA A 89 8.23 -18.60 -20.60
N LYS A 90 7.87 -19.75 -20.02
CA LYS A 90 8.00 -21.05 -20.69
C LYS A 90 7.14 -21.12 -21.97
N LEU A 91 5.87 -20.75 -21.86
CA LEU A 91 4.94 -20.68 -23.00
C LEU A 91 5.46 -19.75 -24.09
N ALA A 92 6.01 -18.60 -23.70
CA ALA A 92 6.56 -17.64 -24.64
C ALA A 92 7.84 -18.13 -25.33
N GLN A 93 8.72 -18.82 -24.62
CA GLN A 93 9.92 -19.44 -25.18
C GLN A 93 9.58 -20.54 -26.20
N GLU A 94 8.62 -21.41 -25.87
CA GLU A 94 8.13 -22.45 -26.77
C GLU A 94 7.54 -21.83 -28.04
N PHE A 95 6.68 -20.81 -27.91
CA PHE A 95 6.08 -20.11 -29.05
C PHE A 95 7.12 -19.35 -29.89
N ALA A 96 8.12 -18.73 -29.25
CA ALA A 96 9.21 -18.05 -29.95
C ALA A 96 10.02 -19.03 -30.81
N ALA A 97 10.34 -20.22 -30.29
CA ALA A 97 11.03 -21.27 -31.05
C ALA A 97 10.17 -21.76 -32.24
N GLU A 98 8.86 -21.96 -32.05
CA GLU A 98 7.94 -22.37 -33.13
C GLU A 98 7.78 -21.31 -34.24
N THR A 99 7.98 -20.04 -33.91
CA THR A 99 7.82 -18.89 -34.82
C THR A 99 9.14 -18.26 -35.24
N GLU A 100 10.26 -18.91 -34.94
CA GLU A 100 11.59 -18.45 -35.34
C GLU A 100 11.67 -18.22 -36.86
N GLY A 101 12.23 -17.08 -37.25
CA GLY A 101 12.35 -16.67 -38.65
C GLY A 101 11.03 -16.25 -39.33
N LYS A 102 9.91 -16.22 -38.61
CA LYS A 102 8.60 -15.77 -39.12
C LYS A 102 8.26 -14.38 -38.56
N VAL A 103 7.36 -13.69 -39.24
CA VAL A 103 6.78 -12.43 -38.73
C VAL A 103 6.06 -12.71 -37.41
N ALA A 104 6.31 -11.90 -36.38
CA ALA A 104 5.64 -12.02 -35.10
C ALA A 104 4.12 -11.85 -35.25
N SER A 105 3.40 -12.96 -35.08
CA SER A 105 1.95 -13.04 -35.27
C SER A 105 1.14 -12.68 -34.03
N ILE A 106 1.79 -12.54 -32.87
CA ILE A 106 1.19 -11.99 -31.65
C ILE A 106 1.88 -10.66 -31.34
N ARG A 107 1.11 -9.57 -31.30
CA ARG A 107 1.64 -8.22 -31.06
C ARG A 107 0.89 -7.55 -29.93
N GLU A 108 1.61 -6.79 -29.11
CA GLU A 108 1.03 -5.99 -28.04
C GLU A 108 1.33 -4.51 -28.29
N PHE A 109 0.30 -3.67 -28.29
CA PHE A 109 0.43 -2.22 -28.13
C PHE A 109 0.26 -1.87 -26.67
N GLN A 110 1.33 -1.41 -26.03
CA GLN A 110 1.26 -0.98 -24.64
C GLN A 110 1.05 0.53 -24.55
N VAL A 111 -0.06 0.94 -23.95
CA VAL A 111 -0.31 2.35 -23.63
C VAL A 111 0.54 2.77 -22.43
N THR A 112 1.37 3.80 -22.62
CA THR A 112 2.29 4.33 -21.61
C THR A 112 1.85 5.65 -21.02
N SER A 113 0.85 6.32 -21.60
CA SER A 113 0.27 7.54 -21.03
C SER A 113 -0.23 7.26 -19.61
N VAL A 114 -0.22 8.25 -18.73
CA VAL A 114 -0.49 8.06 -17.30
C VAL A 114 -1.98 8.28 -17.00
N THR A 115 -2.29 9.16 -16.06
CA THR A 115 -3.65 9.46 -15.62
C THR A 115 -4.12 10.78 -16.20
N SER A 116 -5.44 10.94 -16.31
CA SER A 116 -6.08 12.23 -16.53
C SER A 116 -7.28 12.45 -15.62
N GLN A 117 -7.17 13.42 -14.74
CA GLN A 117 -8.07 13.64 -13.61
C GLN A 117 -9.47 14.10 -14.02
N LEU A 118 -9.55 14.94 -15.05
CA LEU A 118 -10.77 15.67 -15.41
C LEU A 118 -11.36 15.18 -16.72
N HIS A 119 -10.61 15.31 -17.80
CA HIS A 119 -11.11 15.07 -19.15
C HIS A 119 -10.22 14.11 -19.94
N PRO A 120 -10.80 13.30 -20.84
CA PRO A 120 -10.01 12.45 -21.73
C PRO A 120 -8.91 13.18 -22.50
N ILE A 121 -7.70 12.60 -22.56
CA ILE A 121 -6.67 13.08 -23.50
C ILE A 121 -6.96 12.56 -24.90
N LYS A 122 -6.50 13.27 -25.94
CA LYS A 122 -6.75 12.88 -27.34
C LYS A 122 -5.73 11.89 -27.89
N LYS A 123 -4.51 11.84 -27.35
CA LYS A 123 -3.39 11.07 -27.90
C LYS A 123 -2.82 10.08 -26.88
N ALA A 124 -2.78 8.81 -27.24
CA ALA A 124 -2.04 7.80 -26.48
C ALA A 124 -0.54 7.90 -26.79
N THR A 125 0.30 7.62 -25.80
CA THR A 125 1.69 7.25 -26.03
C THR A 125 1.83 5.73 -25.95
N GLY A 126 2.62 5.13 -26.84
CA GLY A 126 2.80 3.68 -26.90
C GLY A 126 3.40 3.23 -28.22
N SER A 127 3.69 1.94 -28.33
CA SER A 127 4.17 1.31 -29.56
C SER A 127 3.72 -0.15 -29.64
N TRP A 128 3.56 -0.64 -30.87
CA TRP A 128 3.37 -2.07 -31.14
C TRP A 128 4.71 -2.78 -31.00
N LYS A 129 4.75 -3.85 -30.21
CA LYS A 129 5.93 -4.71 -30.04
C LYS A 129 5.98 -5.79 -31.12
N ASP A 130 7.19 -6.21 -31.46
CA ASP A 130 7.55 -6.99 -32.66
C ASP A 130 7.97 -8.44 -32.37
N GLY A 131 7.63 -8.99 -31.20
CA GLY A 131 7.87 -10.41 -30.88
C GLY A 131 8.82 -10.68 -29.71
N ASN A 132 9.37 -9.66 -29.04
CA ASN A 132 9.97 -9.84 -27.72
C ASN A 132 8.88 -10.09 -26.66
N TYR A 133 8.37 -11.32 -26.63
CA TYR A 133 7.25 -11.72 -25.78
C TYR A 133 7.54 -11.57 -24.28
N GLY A 134 8.82 -11.50 -23.85
CA GLY A 134 9.21 -11.34 -22.45
C GLY A 134 8.65 -10.07 -21.77
N ASP A 135 8.47 -9.00 -22.55
CA ASP A 135 7.98 -7.70 -22.09
C ASP A 135 6.46 -7.52 -22.26
N TYR A 136 5.75 -8.55 -22.71
CA TYR A 136 4.30 -8.50 -22.91
C TYR A 136 3.60 -8.77 -21.58
N SER A 137 2.34 -8.34 -21.43
CA SER A 137 1.47 -8.81 -20.35
C SER A 137 1.37 -10.33 -20.37
N ALA A 138 1.65 -10.98 -19.25
CA ALA A 138 1.62 -12.44 -19.16
C ALA A 138 0.22 -13.03 -19.35
N ILE A 139 -0.81 -12.39 -18.77
CA ILE A 139 -2.21 -12.82 -18.94
C ILE A 139 -2.65 -12.59 -20.38
N ALA A 140 -2.40 -11.39 -20.93
CA ALA A 140 -2.84 -11.07 -22.28
C ALA A 140 -2.09 -11.86 -23.35
N PHE A 141 -0.81 -12.14 -23.16
CA PHE A 141 -0.03 -13.02 -24.03
C PHE A 141 -0.59 -14.44 -24.02
N ALA A 142 -0.88 -15.02 -22.85
CA ALA A 142 -1.44 -16.37 -22.78
C ALA A 142 -2.85 -16.46 -23.41
N PHE A 143 -3.67 -15.40 -23.25
CA PHE A 143 -4.94 -15.25 -23.94
C PHE A 143 -4.74 -15.24 -25.47
N ALA A 144 -3.87 -14.35 -25.96
CA ALA A 144 -3.57 -14.22 -27.38
C ALA A 144 -3.01 -15.51 -27.98
N HIS A 145 -2.09 -16.15 -27.28
CA HIS A 145 -1.49 -17.42 -27.68
C HIS A 145 -2.55 -18.51 -27.86
N LYS A 146 -3.48 -18.65 -26.90
CA LYS A 146 -4.55 -19.64 -27.00
C LYS A 146 -5.47 -19.36 -28.19
N LEU A 147 -5.83 -18.10 -28.45
CA LEU A 147 -6.61 -17.74 -29.64
C LEU A 147 -5.84 -18.01 -30.94
N HIS A 148 -4.57 -17.60 -31.01
CA HIS A 148 -3.72 -17.80 -32.18
C HIS A 148 -3.62 -19.28 -32.55
N LYS A 149 -3.37 -20.16 -31.57
CA LYS A 149 -3.28 -21.62 -31.79
C LYS A 149 -4.58 -22.23 -32.31
N GLU A 150 -5.74 -21.74 -31.86
CA GLU A 150 -7.06 -22.33 -32.18
C GLU A 150 -7.70 -21.75 -33.44
N LEU A 151 -7.34 -20.52 -33.80
CA LEU A 151 -7.89 -19.78 -34.93
C LEU A 151 -6.92 -19.70 -36.13
N ASN A 152 -5.62 -19.85 -35.88
CA ASN A 152 -4.56 -19.71 -36.88
C ASN A 152 -4.60 -18.37 -37.62
N VAL A 153 -4.69 -17.27 -36.86
CA VAL A 153 -4.67 -15.88 -37.36
C VAL A 153 -3.78 -15.01 -36.47
N PRO A 154 -3.23 -13.89 -36.98
CA PRO A 154 -2.54 -12.92 -36.12
C PRO A 154 -3.44 -12.39 -35.00
N ILE A 155 -2.87 -12.15 -33.83
CA ILE A 155 -3.58 -11.59 -32.67
C ILE A 155 -2.89 -10.30 -32.21
N GLY A 156 -3.66 -9.22 -32.14
CA GLY A 156 -3.25 -7.95 -31.54
C GLY A 156 -3.83 -7.79 -30.13
N ILE A 157 -3.02 -7.31 -29.20
CA ILE A 157 -3.45 -6.93 -27.86
C ILE A 157 -3.24 -5.43 -27.68
N LEU A 158 -4.33 -4.73 -27.36
CA LEU A 158 -4.28 -3.34 -26.92
C LEU A 158 -4.22 -3.31 -25.38
N ASN A 159 -3.01 -3.24 -24.83
CA ASN A 159 -2.79 -3.32 -23.38
C ASN A 159 -2.81 -1.92 -22.75
N CYS A 160 -3.85 -1.65 -21.98
CA CYS A 160 -4.02 -0.41 -21.26
C CYS A 160 -3.77 -0.52 -19.75
N SER A 161 -3.37 -1.69 -19.23
CA SER A 161 -3.32 -1.97 -17.78
C SER A 161 -2.32 -1.11 -16.97
N PHE A 162 -2.66 -0.80 -15.71
CA PHE A 162 -1.81 -0.02 -14.80
C PHE A 162 -1.94 -0.42 -13.32
N SER A 163 -0.81 -0.70 -12.66
CA SER A 163 -0.76 -1.15 -11.26
C SER A 163 -1.35 -0.17 -10.23
N GLN A 164 -1.79 -0.71 -9.09
CA GLN A 164 -2.31 0.01 -7.92
C GLN A 164 -3.59 0.84 -8.17
N THR A 165 -4.41 0.43 -9.14
CA THR A 165 -5.64 1.13 -9.54
C THR A 165 -6.89 0.40 -9.04
N ALA A 166 -7.91 1.19 -8.70
CA ALA A 166 -9.25 0.72 -8.38
C ALA A 166 -10.11 0.65 -9.66
N ILE A 167 -11.14 -0.19 -9.69
CA ILE A 167 -12.02 -0.35 -10.88
C ILE A 167 -12.66 0.97 -11.31
N GLN A 168 -13.04 1.83 -10.37
CA GLN A 168 -13.68 3.12 -10.62
C GLN A 168 -12.87 3.99 -11.59
N ALA A 169 -11.55 3.94 -11.49
CA ALA A 169 -10.66 4.73 -12.32
C ALA A 169 -10.70 4.35 -13.82
N TRP A 170 -11.19 3.16 -14.14
CA TRP A 170 -11.28 2.62 -15.50
C TRP A 170 -12.68 2.73 -16.11
N VAL A 171 -13.65 3.18 -15.30
CA VAL A 171 -15.01 3.43 -15.72
C VAL A 171 -15.06 4.84 -16.30
N PRO A 172 -15.48 5.02 -17.57
CA PRO A 172 -15.72 6.35 -18.11
C PRO A 172 -16.95 7.00 -17.46
N ARG A 173 -17.03 8.33 -17.48
CA ARG A 173 -18.01 9.09 -16.69
C ARG A 173 -19.45 8.68 -17.00
N GLU A 174 -19.77 8.45 -18.26
CA GLU A 174 -21.10 8.03 -18.70
C GLU A 174 -21.48 6.62 -18.22
N GLY A 175 -20.49 5.78 -17.92
CA GLY A 175 -20.68 4.51 -17.21
C GLY A 175 -21.31 4.69 -15.82
N PHE A 176 -20.99 5.77 -15.10
CA PHE A 176 -21.63 6.13 -13.84
C PHE A 176 -22.88 7.01 -14.04
N ALA A 177 -22.86 7.94 -15.00
CA ALA A 177 -23.95 8.89 -15.22
C ALA A 177 -25.27 8.20 -15.59
N THR A 178 -25.19 7.04 -16.25
CA THR A 178 -26.34 6.24 -16.67
C THR A 178 -26.70 5.14 -15.67
N ALA A 179 -26.08 5.13 -14.48
CA ALA A 179 -26.36 4.17 -13.43
C ALA A 179 -27.69 4.40 -12.72
N GLU A 180 -28.37 3.29 -12.40
CA GLU A 180 -29.61 3.30 -11.65
C GLU A 180 -29.39 3.10 -10.15
N ASP A 181 -28.28 2.48 -9.76
CA ASP A 181 -27.93 2.22 -8.36
C ASP A 181 -27.33 3.45 -7.66
N GLU A 182 -27.65 3.62 -6.37
CA GLU A 182 -27.22 4.78 -5.58
C GLU A 182 -25.71 4.85 -5.36
N TYR A 183 -25.02 3.70 -5.35
CA TYR A 183 -23.56 3.67 -5.17
C TYR A 183 -22.86 4.32 -6.37
N SER A 184 -23.22 3.93 -7.59
CA SER A 184 -22.66 4.49 -8.82
C SER A 184 -23.06 5.96 -9.01
N LYS A 185 -24.31 6.33 -8.67
CA LYS A 185 -24.76 7.74 -8.68
C LYS A 185 -23.94 8.62 -7.72
N ALA A 186 -23.59 8.11 -6.54
CA ALA A 186 -22.74 8.83 -5.59
C ALA A 186 -21.34 9.07 -6.16
N ILE A 187 -20.77 8.10 -6.89
CA ILE A 187 -19.49 8.28 -7.61
C ILE A 187 -19.64 9.32 -8.72
N HIS A 188 -20.72 9.26 -9.52
CA HIS A 188 -20.97 10.27 -10.56
C HIS A 188 -21.03 11.68 -9.98
N LYS A 189 -21.72 11.87 -8.84
CA LYS A 189 -21.79 13.15 -8.13
C LYS A 189 -20.40 13.66 -7.73
N GLN A 190 -19.48 12.79 -7.32
CA GLN A 190 -18.09 13.19 -7.03
C GLN A 190 -17.37 13.67 -8.29
N CYS A 191 -17.58 13.02 -9.44
CA CYS A 191 -17.06 13.51 -10.72
C CYS A 191 -17.63 14.89 -11.08
N LEU A 192 -18.93 15.13 -10.84
CA LEU A 192 -19.53 16.46 -11.04
C LEU A 192 -18.85 17.50 -10.14
N GLN A 193 -18.68 17.22 -8.85
CA GLN A 193 -18.01 18.13 -7.90
C GLN A 193 -16.57 18.49 -8.30
N THR A 194 -15.92 17.66 -9.11
CA THR A 194 -14.55 17.90 -9.60
C THR A 194 -14.52 18.62 -10.95
N ASP A 195 -15.59 18.55 -11.74
CA ASP A 195 -15.71 19.22 -13.04
C ASP A 195 -16.12 20.70 -12.87
N PRO A 196 -15.23 21.68 -13.15
CA PRO A 196 -15.50 23.09 -12.91
C PRO A 196 -16.59 23.68 -13.79
N THR A 197 -17.03 22.95 -14.82
CA THR A 197 -18.13 23.37 -15.70
C THR A 197 -19.52 23.08 -15.11
N THR A 198 -19.60 22.40 -13.96
CA THR A 198 -20.86 21.93 -13.37
C THR A 198 -21.33 22.80 -12.21
N PRO A 199 -22.65 22.86 -11.95
CA PRO A 199 -23.18 23.53 -10.75
C PRO A 199 -22.74 22.85 -9.44
N GLU A 200 -22.58 21.53 -9.43
CA GLU A 200 -22.14 20.76 -8.25
C GLU A 200 -20.73 21.16 -7.81
N HIS A 201 -19.83 21.42 -8.76
CA HIS A 201 -18.50 21.95 -8.44
C HIS A 201 -18.60 23.31 -7.77
N LYS A 202 -19.34 24.25 -8.35
CA LYS A 202 -19.48 25.61 -7.81
C LYS A 202 -20.00 25.59 -6.37
N GLU A 203 -20.99 24.76 -6.09
CA GLU A 203 -21.53 24.57 -4.75
C GLU A 203 -20.49 23.97 -3.80
N ALA A 204 -19.90 22.83 -4.16
CA ALA A 204 -19.02 22.08 -3.28
C ALA A 204 -17.71 22.83 -2.98
N TRP A 205 -17.10 23.47 -3.98
CA TRP A 205 -15.89 24.26 -3.81
C TRP A 205 -16.15 25.60 -3.13
N GLY A 206 -17.29 26.23 -3.39
CA GLY A 206 -17.72 27.41 -2.64
C GLY A 206 -17.85 27.13 -1.15
N ALA A 207 -18.49 26.01 -0.78
CA ALA A 207 -18.60 25.56 0.61
C ALA A 207 -17.24 25.21 1.22
N PHE A 208 -16.34 24.58 0.47
CA PHE A 208 -14.98 24.25 0.90
C PHE A 208 -14.17 25.51 1.25
N TYR A 209 -14.13 26.50 0.35
CA TYR A 209 -13.42 27.76 0.61
C TYR A 209 -13.99 28.49 1.81
N LYS A 210 -15.32 28.58 1.91
CA LYS A 210 -15.98 29.22 3.05
C LYS A 210 -15.63 28.52 4.37
N SER A 211 -15.64 27.19 4.39
CA SER A 211 -15.24 26.41 5.58
C SER A 211 -13.81 26.72 6.02
N LEU A 212 -12.87 26.84 5.08
CA LEU A 212 -11.49 27.22 5.42
C LEU A 212 -11.39 28.65 5.94
N GLU A 213 -12.09 29.60 5.30
CA GLU A 213 -12.15 31.01 5.74
C GLU A 213 -12.77 31.15 7.14
N ASP A 214 -13.85 30.43 7.43
CA ASP A 214 -14.49 30.40 8.75
C ASP A 214 -13.54 29.81 9.82
N GLN A 215 -12.82 28.73 9.51
CA GLN A 215 -11.83 28.14 10.43
C GLN A 215 -10.62 29.06 10.66
N ILE A 216 -10.16 29.80 9.64
CA ILE A 216 -9.15 30.84 9.79
C ILE A 216 -9.63 31.90 10.79
N ALA A 217 -10.85 32.41 10.63
CA ALA A 217 -11.41 33.45 11.50
C ALA A 217 -11.49 33.00 12.98
N VAL A 218 -11.84 31.73 13.22
CA VAL A 218 -11.83 31.14 14.57
C VAL A 218 -10.41 31.14 15.16
N SER A 219 -9.41 30.73 14.37
CA SER A 219 -8.01 30.71 14.81
C SER A 219 -7.45 32.12 15.06
N GLU A 220 -7.80 33.11 14.24
CA GLU A 220 -7.42 34.50 14.48
C GLU A 220 -8.05 35.07 15.75
N ALA A 221 -9.31 34.73 16.02
CA ALA A 221 -9.98 35.14 17.25
C ALA A 221 -9.32 34.52 18.49
N ALA A 222 -8.85 33.27 18.40
CA ALA A 222 -8.10 32.60 19.46
C ALA A 222 -6.74 33.30 19.70
N ILE A 223 -5.97 33.54 18.63
CA ILE A 223 -4.67 34.25 18.71
C ILE A 223 -4.83 35.62 19.36
N LYS A 224 -5.87 36.39 19.00
CA LYS A 224 -6.15 37.70 19.61
C LYS A 224 -6.41 37.64 21.12
N LYS A 225 -6.83 36.49 21.65
CA LYS A 225 -7.03 36.25 23.10
C LYS A 225 -5.77 35.71 23.79
N GLY A 226 -4.66 35.55 23.08
CA GLY A 226 -3.46 34.88 23.59
C GLY A 226 -3.55 33.35 23.60
N GLU A 227 -4.57 32.77 22.97
CA GLU A 227 -4.72 31.32 22.79
C GLU A 227 -3.99 30.86 21.52
N LYS A 228 -3.73 29.55 21.40
CA LYS A 228 -3.14 28.98 20.18
C LYS A 228 -4.15 28.93 19.04
N ALA A 229 -3.69 29.06 17.80
CA ALA A 229 -4.52 28.76 16.65
C ALA A 229 -4.94 27.28 16.65
N LYS A 230 -6.15 27.03 16.16
CA LYS A 230 -6.71 25.69 16.02
C LYS A 230 -6.29 25.09 14.69
N GLU A 231 -6.11 23.78 14.67
CA GLU A 231 -5.86 23.04 13.44
C GLU A 231 -7.04 23.23 12.47
N ILE A 232 -6.72 23.52 11.22
CA ILE A 232 -7.67 23.69 10.13
C ILE A 232 -7.69 22.39 9.32
N SER A 233 -8.87 21.80 9.21
CA SER A 233 -9.09 20.56 8.47
C SER A 233 -10.36 20.66 7.63
N ALA A 234 -10.22 20.43 6.33
CA ALA A 234 -11.33 20.35 5.40
C ALA A 234 -11.01 19.30 4.32
N GLY A 235 -11.96 18.43 4.03
CA GLY A 235 -11.84 17.45 2.96
C GLY A 235 -11.96 18.13 1.59
N ILE A 236 -11.04 17.84 0.68
CA ILE A 236 -11.13 18.30 -0.72
C ILE A 236 -12.42 17.72 -1.35
N PRO A 237 -13.27 18.55 -1.98
CA PRO A 237 -14.47 18.07 -2.67
C PRO A 237 -14.16 17.18 -3.88
N GLY A 238 -15.10 16.28 -4.20
CA GLY A 238 -15.08 15.46 -5.41
C GLY A 238 -14.04 14.31 -5.42
N ASN A 239 -13.58 13.93 -6.62
CA ASN A 239 -12.69 12.80 -6.91
C ASN A 239 -11.25 13.25 -7.25
N LEU A 240 -10.59 13.95 -6.31
CA LEU A 240 -9.21 14.47 -6.43
C LEU A 240 -8.20 13.89 -5.43
N LYS A 241 -8.36 12.63 -5.03
CA LYS A 241 -7.55 12.01 -3.97
C LYS A 241 -6.37 11.23 -4.51
N SER A 242 -6.54 10.48 -5.59
CA SER A 242 -5.49 9.60 -6.10
C SER A 242 -5.77 9.06 -7.51
N ASN A 243 -4.79 8.37 -8.09
CA ASN A 243 -4.95 7.58 -9.32
C ASN A 243 -5.95 6.39 -9.21
N ARG A 244 -6.68 6.25 -8.10
CA ARG A 244 -7.78 5.29 -7.94
C ARG A 244 -9.14 5.92 -8.16
N ASP A 245 -9.18 7.23 -8.26
CA ASP A 245 -10.43 7.98 -8.38
C ASP A 245 -11.07 7.79 -9.76
N ALA A 246 -12.39 7.95 -9.78
CA ALA A 246 -13.24 7.60 -10.90
C ALA A 246 -12.81 8.26 -12.22
N SER A 247 -12.85 7.53 -13.32
CA SER A 247 -12.48 7.97 -14.69
C SER A 247 -11.01 8.32 -14.95
N TRP A 248 -10.13 8.39 -13.94
CA TRP A 248 -8.78 8.94 -14.14
C TRP A 248 -7.91 8.16 -15.14
N LEU A 249 -7.94 6.83 -15.03
CA LEU A 249 -7.15 5.94 -15.89
C LEU A 249 -7.84 5.73 -17.22
N PHE A 250 -9.17 5.74 -17.22
CA PHE A 250 -9.95 5.75 -18.45
C PHE A 250 -9.55 6.94 -19.33
N ASN A 251 -9.63 8.15 -18.79
CA ASN A 251 -9.32 9.39 -19.48
C ASN A 251 -7.88 9.43 -20.04
N GLY A 252 -6.92 8.95 -19.23
CA GLY A 252 -5.50 9.00 -19.59
C GLY A 252 -5.02 7.85 -20.48
N ARG A 253 -5.66 6.68 -20.44
CA ARG A 253 -5.17 5.46 -21.11
C ARG A 253 -6.13 4.79 -22.07
N LEU A 254 -7.43 4.74 -21.77
CA LEU A 254 -8.39 4.05 -22.61
C LEU A 254 -9.00 4.98 -23.65
N SER A 255 -9.49 6.14 -23.24
CA SER A 255 -10.12 7.07 -24.17
C SER A 255 -9.28 7.44 -25.40
N PRO A 256 -7.96 7.62 -25.32
CA PRO A 256 -7.18 8.08 -26.48
C PRO A 256 -7.00 7.00 -27.55
N VAL A 257 -7.31 5.74 -27.20
CA VAL A 257 -7.33 4.61 -28.13
C VAL A 257 -8.75 4.29 -28.61
N VAL A 258 -9.79 4.96 -28.12
CA VAL A 258 -11.13 4.89 -28.70
C VAL A 258 -11.13 5.73 -30.00
N PRO A 259 -11.59 5.20 -31.16
CA PRO A 259 -12.44 4.01 -31.33
C PRO A 259 -11.71 2.80 -31.96
N TYR A 260 -10.50 2.42 -31.53
CA TYR A 260 -9.74 1.31 -32.13
C TYR A 260 -10.60 0.05 -32.33
N ALA A 261 -10.45 -0.59 -33.49
CA ALA A 261 -11.20 -1.78 -33.84
C ALA A 261 -10.83 -2.97 -32.94
N ILE A 262 -11.64 -3.23 -31.92
CA ILE A 262 -11.51 -4.40 -31.04
C ILE A 262 -12.67 -5.38 -31.21
N ARG A 263 -12.37 -6.68 -31.08
CA ARG A 263 -13.36 -7.76 -31.00
C ARG A 263 -14.06 -7.81 -29.64
N GLY A 264 -13.32 -7.51 -28.58
CA GLY A 264 -13.77 -7.53 -27.20
C GLY A 264 -12.66 -7.11 -26.24
N ALA A 265 -12.92 -7.22 -24.94
CA ALA A 265 -12.00 -6.83 -23.88
C ALA A 265 -11.80 -7.93 -22.82
N ILE A 266 -10.63 -7.95 -22.21
CA ILE A 266 -10.31 -8.77 -21.04
C ILE A 266 -9.91 -7.91 -19.84
N TRP A 267 -10.38 -8.30 -18.66
CA TRP A 267 -10.25 -7.55 -17.41
C TRP A 267 -9.64 -8.41 -16.29
N ASN A 268 -8.55 -7.93 -15.69
CA ASN A 268 -8.01 -8.52 -14.46
C ASN A 268 -7.68 -7.43 -13.43
N GLN A 269 -8.58 -7.27 -12.47
CA GLN A 269 -8.44 -6.32 -11.37
C GLN A 269 -9.08 -6.88 -10.10
N GLY A 270 -8.71 -6.33 -8.95
CA GLY A 270 -9.53 -6.48 -7.77
C GLY A 270 -8.86 -6.12 -6.45
N TYR A 271 -7.53 -6.25 -6.36
CA TYR A 271 -6.84 -6.15 -5.07
C TYR A 271 -6.94 -4.74 -4.44
N ALA A 272 -7.03 -3.69 -5.25
CA ALA A 272 -7.25 -2.33 -4.74
C ALA A 272 -8.65 -2.12 -4.14
N ASN A 273 -9.63 -2.96 -4.52
CA ASN A 273 -11.02 -2.92 -4.06
C ASN A 273 -11.35 -4.11 -3.13
N LYS A 274 -10.36 -4.91 -2.69
CA LYS A 274 -10.59 -6.16 -1.90
C LYS A 274 -11.37 -5.97 -0.60
N ASP A 275 -11.36 -4.74 -0.09
CA ASP A 275 -12.00 -4.35 1.15
C ASP A 275 -13.36 -3.65 0.92
N GLU A 276 -13.82 -3.52 -0.33
CA GLU A 276 -15.12 -2.91 -0.64
C GLU A 276 -16.30 -3.88 -0.56
N GLY A 277 -16.09 -5.16 -0.91
CA GLY A 277 -17.16 -6.18 -0.90
C GLY A 277 -18.10 -6.10 -2.10
N LEU A 278 -19.41 -6.22 -1.83
CA LEU A 278 -20.48 -6.24 -2.84
C LEU A 278 -20.52 -5.05 -3.82
N PRO A 279 -20.14 -3.80 -3.48
CA PRO A 279 -20.11 -2.68 -4.43
C PRO A 279 -19.29 -2.93 -5.69
N TYR A 280 -18.36 -3.89 -5.69
CA TYR A 280 -17.63 -4.31 -6.89
C TYR A 280 -18.56 -4.77 -8.03
N TYR A 281 -19.74 -5.30 -7.70
CA TYR A 281 -20.78 -5.66 -8.66
C TYR A 281 -21.26 -4.44 -9.47
N ASN A 282 -21.62 -3.35 -8.78
CA ASN A 282 -22.06 -2.11 -9.42
C ASN A 282 -20.95 -1.48 -10.28
N ASN A 283 -19.69 -1.60 -9.82
CA ASN A 283 -18.54 -1.13 -10.59
C ASN A 283 -18.33 -1.92 -11.88
N LEU A 284 -18.47 -3.25 -11.88
CA LEU A 284 -18.37 -4.06 -13.11
C LEU A 284 -19.48 -3.71 -14.11
N HIS A 285 -20.71 -3.51 -13.63
CA HIS A 285 -21.82 -3.02 -14.45
C HIS A 285 -21.51 -1.66 -15.07
N SER A 286 -21.03 -0.71 -14.27
CA SER A 286 -20.67 0.63 -14.74
C SER A 286 -19.49 0.61 -15.72
N LEU A 287 -18.49 -0.23 -15.49
CA LEU A 287 -17.33 -0.43 -16.37
C LEU A 287 -17.76 -0.93 -17.75
N VAL A 288 -18.50 -2.04 -17.80
CA VAL A 288 -18.93 -2.66 -19.06
C VAL A 288 -19.87 -1.74 -19.82
N ARG A 289 -20.83 -1.12 -19.13
CA ARG A 289 -21.74 -0.14 -19.74
C ARG A 289 -20.98 1.04 -20.32
N GLY A 290 -20.07 1.63 -19.55
CA GLY A 290 -19.26 2.77 -20.01
C GLY A 290 -18.46 2.44 -21.26
N TRP A 291 -17.71 1.32 -21.25
CA TRP A 291 -16.95 0.90 -22.42
C TRP A 291 -17.84 0.64 -23.65
N ARG A 292 -19.05 0.12 -23.46
CA ARG A 292 -20.01 -0.07 -24.58
C ARG A 292 -20.48 1.25 -25.16
N ILE A 293 -20.71 2.26 -24.33
CA ILE A 293 -21.10 3.60 -24.77
C ILE A 293 -19.95 4.22 -25.58
N ASP A 294 -18.74 4.25 -25.03
CA ASP A 294 -17.59 4.91 -25.66
C ASP A 294 -17.14 4.24 -26.97
N TRP A 295 -17.13 2.91 -27.03
CA TRP A 295 -16.85 2.22 -28.29
C TRP A 295 -18.03 2.23 -29.27
N ASN A 296 -19.19 2.74 -28.87
CA ASN A 296 -20.45 2.62 -29.59
C ASN A 296 -20.73 1.17 -30.04
N LYS A 297 -20.58 0.24 -29.09
CA LYS A 297 -20.74 -1.20 -29.29
C LYS A 297 -21.57 -1.79 -28.13
N PRO A 298 -22.91 -1.78 -28.21
CA PRO A 298 -23.78 -2.23 -27.11
C PRO A 298 -23.58 -3.71 -26.72
N GLU A 299 -23.06 -4.53 -27.65
CA GLU A 299 -22.79 -5.95 -27.43
C GLU A 299 -21.29 -6.24 -27.26
N LEU A 300 -20.46 -5.23 -26.97
CA LEU A 300 -19.02 -5.41 -26.78
C LEU A 300 -18.77 -6.54 -25.75
N PRO A 301 -18.09 -7.64 -26.14
CA PRO A 301 -17.75 -8.71 -25.22
C PRO A 301 -16.72 -8.24 -24.20
N VAL A 302 -16.97 -8.54 -22.93
CA VAL A 302 -16.03 -8.25 -21.84
C VAL A 302 -15.88 -9.48 -20.96
N TYR A 303 -14.68 -10.04 -20.91
CA TYR A 303 -14.36 -11.19 -20.06
C TYR A 303 -13.51 -10.76 -18.87
N PHE A 304 -13.93 -11.14 -17.67
CA PHE A 304 -13.28 -10.75 -16.44
C PHE A 304 -12.98 -11.98 -15.58
N HIS A 305 -12.20 -11.79 -14.53
CA HIS A 305 -11.85 -12.88 -13.63
C HIS A 305 -12.65 -12.83 -12.34
N GLN A 306 -12.97 -14.01 -11.80
CA GLN A 306 -13.36 -14.12 -10.39
C GLN A 306 -12.20 -13.69 -9.49
N PHE A 307 -12.50 -12.97 -8.39
CA PHE A 307 -11.45 -12.61 -7.44
C PHE A 307 -10.83 -13.86 -6.79
N TYR A 308 -9.54 -14.09 -7.02
CA TYR A 308 -8.81 -15.27 -6.56
C TYR A 308 -8.60 -15.31 -5.02
N SER A 309 -8.17 -16.44 -4.50
CA SER A 309 -7.80 -16.62 -3.08
C SER A 309 -6.29 -16.39 -2.91
N ALA A 310 -5.88 -15.18 -2.53
CA ALA A 310 -4.46 -14.90 -2.30
C ALA A 310 -3.92 -15.72 -1.10
N GLY A 311 -2.75 -16.32 -1.26
CA GLY A 311 -2.04 -17.00 -0.17
C GLY A 311 -1.45 -16.00 0.83
N MET A 312 -1.47 -16.36 2.12
CA MET A 312 -0.81 -15.59 3.18
C MET A 312 0.67 -15.96 3.26
N ARG A 313 1.59 -15.00 3.07
CA ARG A 313 3.04 -15.22 3.28
C ARG A 313 3.42 -15.48 4.75
N HIS A 314 2.56 -15.17 5.73
CA HIS A 314 2.95 -15.06 7.15
C HIS A 314 1.92 -15.48 8.19
N VAL A 315 0.91 -16.30 7.86
CA VAL A 315 -0.04 -16.80 8.87
C VAL A 315 -0.03 -18.31 8.79
N GLY A 316 0.58 -18.96 9.79
CA GLY A 316 0.64 -20.42 9.92
C GLY A 316 -0.70 -21.07 10.30
N LYS A 317 -1.83 -20.52 9.83
CA LYS A 317 -3.16 -21.10 9.99
C LYS A 317 -3.92 -20.97 8.67
N GLU A 318 -4.21 -22.10 8.05
CA GLU A 318 -5.18 -22.17 6.96
C GLU A 318 -6.52 -21.61 7.46
N VAL A 319 -7.01 -20.53 6.84
CA VAL A 319 -8.32 -19.95 7.17
C VAL A 319 -9.39 -20.66 6.32
N ASN A 320 -9.55 -21.96 6.54
CA ASN A 320 -10.54 -22.80 5.86
C ASN A 320 -11.91 -22.67 6.54
N LYS A 321 -12.48 -21.45 6.59
CA LYS A 321 -13.77 -21.21 7.24
C LYS A 321 -14.65 -20.26 6.43
N PRO A 322 -15.97 -20.36 6.52
CA PRO A 322 -16.86 -19.48 5.79
C PRO A 322 -16.72 -18.04 6.28
N SER A 323 -16.90 -17.08 5.37
CA SER A 323 -16.87 -15.65 5.68
C SER A 323 -17.88 -14.87 4.84
N ILE A 324 -18.39 -13.80 5.42
CA ILE A 324 -19.17 -12.73 4.76
C ILE A 324 -18.42 -11.39 4.81
N GLY A 325 -17.12 -11.42 5.09
CA GLY A 325 -16.27 -10.24 5.06
C GLY A 325 -16.03 -9.72 3.64
N PRO A 326 -15.50 -8.50 3.50
CA PRO A 326 -15.47 -7.78 2.22
C PRO A 326 -14.69 -8.52 1.12
N THR A 327 -13.63 -9.27 1.46
CA THR A 327 -12.89 -10.03 0.44
C THR A 327 -13.69 -11.24 -0.08
N ALA A 328 -14.44 -11.93 0.79
CA ALA A 328 -15.33 -13.00 0.37
C ALA A 328 -16.49 -12.45 -0.47
N GLU A 329 -17.06 -11.32 -0.05
CA GLU A 329 -18.13 -10.64 -0.79
C GLU A 329 -17.68 -10.06 -2.12
N MET A 330 -16.45 -9.56 -2.24
CA MET A 330 -15.94 -9.09 -3.53
C MET A 330 -15.87 -10.24 -4.54
N ARG A 331 -15.51 -11.45 -4.08
CA ARG A 331 -15.55 -12.65 -4.91
C ARG A 331 -16.97 -13.02 -5.33
N LEU A 332 -17.92 -12.92 -4.40
CA LEU A 332 -19.34 -13.07 -4.72
C LEU A 332 -19.79 -12.00 -5.73
N ALA A 333 -19.36 -10.75 -5.57
CA ALA A 333 -19.70 -9.65 -6.47
C ALA A 333 -19.22 -9.91 -7.91
N THR A 334 -18.03 -10.49 -8.10
CA THR A 334 -17.59 -10.95 -9.43
C THR A 334 -18.47 -12.07 -9.98
N TRP A 335 -18.92 -13.00 -9.13
CA TRP A 335 -19.81 -14.08 -9.55
C TRP A 335 -21.21 -13.59 -9.92
N LEU A 336 -21.74 -12.61 -9.20
CA LEU A 336 -23.04 -11.99 -9.45
C LEU A 336 -23.04 -11.22 -10.77
N ALA A 337 -21.94 -10.53 -11.11
CA ALA A 337 -21.80 -9.73 -12.33
C ALA A 337 -21.81 -10.54 -13.64
N ARG A 338 -22.02 -11.86 -13.59
CA ARG A 338 -22.26 -12.71 -14.77
C ARG A 338 -23.63 -12.45 -15.40
N ASP A 339 -24.50 -11.74 -14.71
CA ASP A 339 -25.79 -11.28 -15.22
C ASP A 339 -25.65 -10.26 -16.37
N ILE A 340 -24.48 -9.58 -16.49
CA ILE A 340 -24.21 -8.64 -17.58
C ILE A 340 -24.18 -9.40 -18.93
N PRO A 341 -25.07 -9.09 -19.89
CA PRO A 341 -25.11 -9.77 -21.19
C PRO A 341 -23.78 -9.68 -21.94
N TYR A 342 -23.43 -10.69 -22.75
CA TYR A 342 -22.19 -10.77 -23.53
C TYR A 342 -20.88 -10.73 -22.72
N THR A 343 -20.95 -10.95 -21.41
CA THR A 343 -19.77 -11.08 -20.55
C THR A 343 -19.50 -12.52 -20.15
N GLY A 344 -18.45 -12.74 -19.37
CA GLY A 344 -18.09 -14.06 -18.86
C GLY A 344 -17.03 -13.94 -17.77
N MET A 345 -17.19 -14.75 -16.72
CA MET A 345 -16.28 -14.78 -15.57
C MET A 345 -15.39 -16.02 -15.63
N ALA A 346 -14.11 -15.82 -15.92
CA ALA A 346 -13.11 -16.87 -15.79
C ALA A 346 -12.74 -17.05 -14.30
N SER A 347 -13.01 -18.24 -13.74
CA SER A 347 -12.62 -18.51 -12.35
C SER A 347 -11.09 -18.62 -12.22
N GLN A 348 -10.56 -18.07 -11.13
CA GLN A 348 -9.16 -18.19 -10.71
C GLN A 348 -9.05 -18.68 -9.26
N ILE A 349 -10.12 -19.27 -8.72
CA ILE A 349 -10.22 -19.51 -7.29
C ILE A 349 -9.21 -20.54 -6.76
N ASP A 350 -8.72 -21.37 -7.66
CA ASP A 350 -7.71 -22.40 -7.49
C ASP A 350 -6.26 -21.91 -7.72
N VAL A 351 -6.08 -20.65 -8.12
CA VAL A 351 -4.76 -20.03 -8.28
C VAL A 351 -4.28 -19.55 -6.91
N SER A 352 -3.06 -19.95 -6.52
CA SER A 352 -2.49 -19.54 -5.24
C SER A 352 -1.17 -18.77 -5.40
N GLY A 353 -0.60 -18.35 -4.26
CA GLY A 353 0.57 -17.46 -4.19
C GLY A 353 0.22 -16.09 -3.61
N GLY A 354 1.20 -15.19 -3.51
CA GLY A 354 0.95 -13.85 -2.98
C GLY A 354 0.09 -12.98 -3.91
N ILE A 355 -0.03 -11.69 -3.56
CA ILE A 355 -0.76 -10.64 -4.30
C ILE A 355 -0.47 -10.68 -5.82
N HIS A 356 0.79 -11.00 -6.16
CA HIS A 356 1.30 -11.14 -7.52
C HIS A 356 1.73 -12.59 -7.75
N TYR A 357 0.76 -13.48 -8.02
CA TYR A 357 1.04 -14.88 -8.32
C TYR A 357 1.75 -15.05 -9.68
N ARG A 358 2.67 -16.01 -9.79
CA ARG A 358 3.48 -16.23 -11.00
C ARG A 358 2.78 -17.06 -12.09
N ALA A 359 1.77 -17.86 -11.73
CA ALA A 359 1.00 -18.71 -12.63
C ALA A 359 0.01 -17.88 -13.47
N LYS A 360 0.52 -17.16 -14.47
CA LYS A 360 -0.25 -16.20 -15.27
C LYS A 360 -0.87 -16.78 -16.55
N ALA A 361 -0.38 -17.93 -17.04
CA ALA A 361 -0.91 -18.48 -18.28
C ALA A 361 -2.33 -19.04 -18.10
N VAL A 362 -2.60 -19.69 -16.96
CA VAL A 362 -3.93 -20.23 -16.58
C VAL A 362 -5.04 -19.17 -16.67
N PRO A 363 -4.95 -18.02 -15.97
CA PRO A 363 -5.82 -16.86 -16.18
C PRO A 363 -6.12 -16.53 -17.65
N GLY A 364 -5.07 -16.30 -18.45
CA GLY A 364 -5.22 -15.83 -19.83
C GLY A 364 -5.90 -16.88 -20.70
N GLN A 365 -5.53 -18.15 -20.54
CA GLN A 365 -6.15 -19.25 -21.26
C GLN A 365 -7.63 -19.41 -20.91
N ARG A 366 -8.04 -19.28 -19.64
CA ARG A 366 -9.45 -19.38 -19.24
C ARG A 366 -10.30 -18.27 -19.85
N LEU A 367 -9.82 -17.03 -19.88
CA LEU A 367 -10.48 -15.96 -20.61
C LEU A 367 -10.61 -16.26 -22.11
N ALA A 368 -9.58 -16.88 -22.72
CA ALA A 368 -9.63 -17.23 -24.14
C ALA A 368 -10.68 -18.30 -24.44
N LEU A 369 -10.97 -19.22 -23.50
CA LEU A 369 -12.04 -20.20 -23.65
C LEU A 369 -13.40 -19.51 -23.84
N HIS A 370 -13.69 -18.44 -23.08
CA HIS A 370 -14.92 -17.65 -23.27
C HIS A 370 -14.99 -17.05 -24.67
N ALA A 371 -13.89 -16.46 -25.16
CA ALA A 371 -13.84 -15.90 -26.50
C ALA A 371 -14.04 -16.96 -27.60
N LEU A 372 -13.36 -18.10 -27.48
CA LEU A 372 -13.47 -19.24 -28.39
C LEU A 372 -14.92 -19.76 -28.50
N LYS A 373 -15.61 -19.89 -27.36
CA LYS A 373 -17.02 -20.32 -27.36
C LYS A 373 -17.94 -19.25 -27.94
N ASN A 374 -17.83 -18.01 -27.46
CA ASN A 374 -18.86 -17.00 -27.66
C ASN A 374 -18.70 -16.18 -28.96
N GLN A 375 -17.47 -15.92 -29.41
CA GLN A 375 -17.24 -15.16 -30.66
C GLN A 375 -16.87 -16.06 -31.84
N TYR A 376 -16.30 -17.24 -31.58
CA TYR A 376 -15.77 -18.12 -32.63
C TYR A 376 -16.48 -19.48 -32.71
N GLY A 377 -17.53 -19.70 -31.92
CA GLY A 377 -18.40 -20.89 -32.01
C GLY A 377 -17.71 -22.22 -31.71
N LYS A 378 -16.55 -22.20 -31.04
CA LYS A 378 -15.82 -23.42 -30.69
C LYS A 378 -16.54 -24.16 -29.57
N LYS A 379 -16.60 -25.49 -29.68
CA LYS A 379 -17.18 -26.36 -28.65
C LYS A 379 -16.16 -26.61 -27.53
N VAL A 380 -16.04 -25.66 -26.61
CA VAL A 380 -15.14 -25.73 -25.45
C VAL A 380 -15.91 -25.48 -24.14
N VAL A 381 -15.45 -26.11 -23.07
CA VAL A 381 -15.96 -25.87 -21.71
C VAL A 381 -15.31 -24.60 -21.16
N ILE A 382 -16.12 -23.71 -20.59
CA ILE A 382 -15.67 -22.38 -20.14
C ILE A 382 -15.88 -22.16 -18.64
N ASP A 383 -16.79 -22.93 -18.02
CA ASP A 383 -17.22 -22.78 -16.64
C ASP A 383 -16.93 -24.07 -15.87
N GLY A 384 -16.47 -23.93 -14.62
CA GLY A 384 -16.47 -25.02 -13.64
C GLY A 384 -17.84 -25.16 -12.98
N PRO A 385 -18.06 -26.18 -12.14
CA PRO A 385 -19.31 -26.37 -11.43
C PRO A 385 -19.72 -25.13 -10.63
N MET A 386 -21.00 -24.77 -10.66
CA MET A 386 -21.53 -23.63 -9.91
C MET A 386 -22.77 -24.04 -9.15
N PHE A 387 -22.92 -23.56 -7.92
CA PHE A 387 -24.06 -23.92 -7.08
C PHE A 387 -25.38 -23.56 -7.77
N LYS A 388 -26.31 -24.53 -7.81
CA LYS A 388 -27.67 -24.36 -8.33
C LYS A 388 -28.70 -24.41 -7.22
N SER A 389 -28.68 -25.47 -6.42
CA SER A 389 -29.61 -25.66 -5.29
C SER A 389 -29.08 -26.70 -4.31
N TYR A 390 -29.74 -26.85 -3.15
CA TYR A 390 -29.56 -28.00 -2.29
C TYR A 390 -30.89 -28.53 -1.76
N THR A 391 -30.92 -29.79 -1.35
CA THR A 391 -32.04 -30.39 -0.62
C THR A 391 -31.56 -31.04 0.67
N VAL A 392 -32.38 -30.99 1.72
CA VAL A 392 -32.08 -31.59 3.02
C VAL A 392 -32.83 -32.92 3.14
N GLN A 393 -32.11 -33.99 3.42
CA GLN A 393 -32.66 -35.33 3.66
C GLN A 393 -32.14 -35.86 5.01
N GLY A 394 -32.93 -35.66 6.07
CA GLY A 394 -32.49 -35.96 7.43
C GLY A 394 -31.29 -35.11 7.83
N ASP A 395 -30.16 -35.74 8.10
CA ASP A 395 -28.88 -35.10 8.45
C ASP A 395 -27.94 -34.88 7.24
N LYS A 396 -28.43 -35.13 6.03
CA LYS A 396 -27.67 -34.99 4.77
C LYS A 396 -28.14 -33.79 3.97
N VAL A 397 -27.19 -33.12 3.30
CA VAL A 397 -27.46 -32.10 2.29
C VAL A 397 -27.00 -32.60 0.93
N ILE A 398 -27.90 -32.64 -0.05
CA ILE A 398 -27.60 -33.01 -1.43
C ILE A 398 -27.55 -31.74 -2.25
N ILE A 399 -26.40 -31.46 -2.88
CA ILE A 399 -26.14 -30.23 -3.64
C ILE A 399 -26.17 -30.55 -5.13
N GLU A 400 -26.85 -29.70 -5.89
CA GLU A 400 -26.87 -29.72 -7.35
C GLU A 400 -26.10 -28.53 -7.92
N PHE A 401 -25.49 -28.73 -9.08
CA PHE A 401 -24.64 -27.75 -9.73
C PHE A 401 -25.04 -27.52 -11.19
N ASP A 402 -24.89 -26.28 -11.65
CA ASP A 402 -24.79 -25.97 -13.07
C ASP A 402 -23.35 -26.24 -13.56
N HIS A 403 -23.18 -26.41 -14.87
CA HIS A 403 -21.87 -26.55 -15.54
C HIS A 403 -21.01 -27.76 -15.11
N VAL A 404 -21.65 -28.82 -14.61
CA VAL A 404 -21.00 -30.14 -14.50
C VAL A 404 -20.87 -30.73 -15.91
N VAL A 405 -19.65 -30.78 -16.42
CA VAL A 405 -19.32 -31.49 -17.66
C VAL A 405 -18.71 -32.83 -17.27
N GLY A 406 -19.38 -33.92 -17.63
CA GLY A 406 -19.02 -35.27 -17.19
C GLY A 406 -19.35 -35.48 -15.71
N THR A 407 -18.37 -35.92 -14.91
CA THR A 407 -18.50 -36.05 -13.44
C THR A 407 -17.71 -34.98 -12.67
N LEU A 408 -18.03 -34.82 -11.38
CA LEU A 408 -17.21 -34.04 -10.46
C LEU A 408 -15.93 -34.80 -10.11
N MET A 409 -14.84 -34.07 -9.96
CA MET A 409 -13.53 -34.63 -9.65
C MET A 409 -12.84 -33.86 -8.55
N VAL A 410 -12.08 -34.57 -7.70
CA VAL A 410 -11.15 -33.95 -6.77
C VAL A 410 -9.79 -33.85 -7.45
N ALA A 411 -9.21 -32.65 -7.46
CA ALA A 411 -7.86 -32.44 -7.99
C ALA A 411 -7.04 -31.51 -7.09
N GLY A 412 -5.75 -31.83 -6.98
CA GLY A 412 -4.77 -31.03 -6.25
C GLY A 412 -4.24 -29.90 -7.11
N THR A 413 -4.16 -28.70 -6.53
CA THR A 413 -3.67 -27.48 -7.17
C THR A 413 -2.25 -27.13 -6.76
N ALA A 414 -1.56 -28.01 -6.04
CA ALA A 414 -0.18 -27.80 -5.57
C ALA A 414 0.78 -27.34 -6.69
N TYR A 415 0.43 -27.59 -7.96
CA TYR A 415 1.19 -27.23 -9.16
C TYR A 415 0.83 -25.86 -9.78
N ASN A 416 -0.30 -25.27 -9.37
CA ASN A 416 -0.64 -23.85 -9.55
C ASN A 416 -0.19 -22.98 -8.37
N ALA A 417 0.53 -23.57 -7.40
CA ALA A 417 0.75 -23.00 -6.09
C ALA A 417 2.22 -22.82 -5.72
N VAL A 418 2.49 -21.67 -5.09
CA VAL A 418 3.71 -21.28 -4.36
C VAL A 418 4.93 -20.87 -5.21
N GLU A 419 5.05 -19.56 -5.45
CA GLU A 419 6.27 -18.86 -5.88
C GLU A 419 7.31 -19.67 -6.69
N ARG A 420 8.48 -19.99 -6.12
CA ARG A 420 9.60 -20.63 -6.81
C ARG A 420 9.50 -22.16 -6.87
N HIS A 421 8.33 -22.77 -6.68
CA HIS A 421 8.25 -24.23 -6.79
C HIS A 421 8.68 -24.67 -8.20
N GLU A 422 9.63 -25.60 -8.26
CA GLU A 422 10.24 -26.07 -9.51
C GLU A 422 9.20 -26.80 -10.37
N GLU A 423 8.26 -27.50 -9.72
CA GLU A 423 7.21 -28.27 -10.39
C GLU A 423 6.01 -27.40 -10.83
N SER A 424 5.99 -26.10 -10.52
CA SER A 424 4.91 -25.23 -11.01
C SER A 424 5.08 -24.96 -12.50
N THR A 425 4.13 -25.50 -13.27
CA THR A 425 4.16 -25.52 -14.73
C THR A 425 3.74 -24.17 -15.34
N GLY A 426 3.02 -23.35 -14.58
CA GLY A 426 2.36 -22.14 -15.07
C GLY A 426 1.13 -22.42 -15.93
N TYR A 427 0.79 -23.70 -16.15
CA TYR A 427 -0.33 -24.19 -16.93
C TYR A 427 -1.46 -24.70 -16.03
N ALA A 428 -2.66 -24.83 -16.59
CA ALA A 428 -3.86 -25.22 -15.84
C ALA A 428 -3.87 -26.74 -15.68
N ASP A 429 -2.92 -27.29 -14.92
CA ASP A 429 -2.74 -28.73 -14.77
C ASP A 429 -3.06 -29.28 -13.37
N PRO A 430 -4.27 -29.05 -12.82
CA PRO A 430 -4.73 -29.77 -11.65
C PRO A 430 -4.51 -31.28 -11.81
N LYS A 431 -3.93 -31.92 -10.79
CA LYS A 431 -3.71 -33.37 -10.80
C LYS A 431 -4.88 -34.05 -10.10
N ILE A 432 -5.61 -34.88 -10.83
CA ILE A 432 -6.73 -35.65 -10.28
C ILE A 432 -6.22 -36.51 -9.12
N ILE A 433 -6.97 -36.49 -8.02
CA ILE A 433 -6.73 -37.30 -6.82
C ILE A 433 -7.78 -38.41 -6.81
N PRO A 434 -7.41 -39.65 -7.15
CA PRO A 434 -8.35 -40.77 -7.11
C PRO A 434 -8.92 -40.96 -5.71
N ASN A 435 -10.24 -41.13 -5.60
CA ASN A 435 -10.95 -41.27 -4.32
C ASN A 435 -10.65 -40.13 -3.33
N GLY A 436 -10.50 -38.90 -3.86
CA GLY A 436 -10.04 -37.74 -3.10
C GLY A 436 -11.08 -37.06 -2.21
N ASP A 437 -12.32 -37.55 -2.13
CA ASP A 437 -13.44 -36.94 -1.40
C ASP A 437 -13.05 -36.56 0.04
N ASP A 438 -12.31 -37.43 0.73
CA ASP A 438 -11.89 -37.23 2.11
C ASP A 438 -10.82 -36.11 2.27
N GLN A 439 -10.29 -35.58 1.16
CA GLN A 439 -9.39 -34.43 1.11
C GLN A 439 -10.12 -33.10 0.89
N VAL A 440 -11.43 -33.08 0.65
CA VAL A 440 -12.20 -31.84 0.50
C VAL A 440 -12.56 -31.30 1.89
N LYS A 441 -11.98 -30.15 2.25
CA LYS A 441 -12.07 -29.56 3.61
C LYS A 441 -12.85 -28.25 3.71
N LEU A 442 -13.39 -27.77 2.59
CA LEU A 442 -13.99 -26.44 2.52
C LEU A 442 -15.51 -26.44 2.66
N PHE A 443 -16.13 -27.57 2.97
CA PHE A 443 -17.57 -27.66 3.21
C PHE A 443 -17.93 -27.39 4.67
N PHE A 444 -18.99 -26.60 4.85
CA PHE A 444 -19.59 -26.33 6.15
C PHE A 444 -21.11 -26.49 6.06
N LEU A 445 -21.71 -27.00 7.14
CA LEU A 445 -23.16 -27.04 7.33
C LEU A 445 -23.55 -26.13 8.51
N ALA A 446 -24.60 -25.33 8.34
CA ALA A 446 -25.17 -24.52 9.41
C ALA A 446 -26.32 -25.27 10.09
N ASP A 447 -26.39 -25.20 11.42
CA ASP A 447 -27.48 -25.75 12.22
C ASP A 447 -28.64 -24.75 12.43
N GLU A 448 -29.63 -25.13 13.24
CA GLU A 448 -30.79 -24.30 13.58
C GLU A 448 -30.41 -22.99 14.29
N ASP A 449 -29.27 -22.97 14.99
CA ASP A 449 -28.73 -21.85 15.76
C ASP A 449 -27.82 -20.92 14.93
N ARG A 450 -27.70 -21.19 13.63
CA ARG A 450 -26.85 -20.46 12.67
C ARG A 450 -25.35 -20.59 12.98
N VAL A 451 -24.95 -21.72 13.55
CA VAL A 451 -23.54 -22.08 13.75
C VAL A 451 -23.07 -22.96 12.60
N TRP A 452 -21.97 -22.57 11.96
CA TRP A 452 -21.35 -23.26 10.84
C TRP A 452 -20.34 -24.31 11.33
N HIS A 453 -20.61 -25.58 11.04
CA HIS A 453 -19.78 -26.72 11.43
C HIS A 453 -19.04 -27.30 10.22
N PRO A 454 -17.76 -27.72 10.37
CA PRO A 454 -17.07 -28.47 9.34
C PRO A 454 -17.88 -29.68 8.89
N ALA A 455 -17.86 -29.97 7.59
CA ALA A 455 -18.61 -31.06 7.01
C ALA A 455 -17.74 -31.91 6.06
N ASN A 456 -18.05 -33.20 6.03
CA ASN A 456 -17.52 -34.12 5.04
C ASN A 456 -18.42 -34.15 3.82
N MET A 457 -17.87 -34.57 2.69
CA MET A 457 -18.59 -34.69 1.44
C MET A 457 -18.31 -36.03 0.77
N LYS A 458 -19.23 -36.47 -0.09
CA LYS A 458 -19.02 -37.55 -1.06
C LYS A 458 -19.56 -37.12 -2.42
N ILE A 459 -18.84 -37.45 -3.48
CA ILE A 459 -19.29 -37.25 -4.86
C ILE A 459 -20.31 -38.35 -5.20
N ASP A 460 -21.45 -37.95 -5.76
CA ASP A 460 -22.50 -38.84 -6.25
C ASP A 460 -22.90 -38.41 -7.67
N GLY A 461 -22.15 -38.89 -8.67
CA GLY A 461 -22.34 -38.52 -10.07
C GLY A 461 -22.02 -37.05 -10.35
N ASP A 462 -23.07 -36.26 -10.58
CA ASP A 462 -23.04 -34.80 -10.79
C ASP A 462 -23.42 -34.00 -9.53
N ARG A 463 -23.67 -34.69 -8.41
CA ARG A 463 -24.05 -34.12 -7.12
C ARG A 463 -22.97 -34.32 -6.07
N VAL A 464 -23.11 -33.57 -4.97
CA VAL A 464 -22.33 -33.77 -3.76
C VAL A 464 -23.27 -33.98 -2.58
N VAL A 465 -23.02 -35.05 -1.82
CA VAL A 465 -23.71 -35.33 -0.55
C VAL A 465 -22.82 -34.85 0.59
N VAL A 466 -23.29 -33.90 1.38
CA VAL A 466 -22.57 -33.28 2.50
C VAL A 466 -23.20 -33.69 3.82
N THR A 467 -22.36 -34.03 4.81
CA THR A 467 -22.79 -34.46 6.15
C THR A 467 -21.86 -33.88 7.22
N SER A 468 -22.41 -33.60 8.41
CA SER A 468 -21.61 -33.22 9.58
C SER A 468 -22.13 -33.95 10.81
N PRO A 469 -21.26 -34.64 11.60
CA PRO A 469 -21.70 -35.30 12.82
C PRO A 469 -22.41 -34.38 13.82
N ALA A 470 -22.04 -33.09 13.82
CA ALA A 470 -22.54 -32.06 14.72
C ALA A 470 -23.89 -31.47 14.27
N VAL A 471 -24.31 -31.65 13.02
CA VAL A 471 -25.50 -31.01 12.45
C VAL A 471 -26.53 -32.07 12.10
N LYS A 472 -27.58 -32.20 12.93
CA LYS A 472 -28.66 -33.18 12.72
C LYS A 472 -29.77 -32.68 11.80
N LYS A 473 -29.95 -31.36 11.72
CA LYS A 473 -30.94 -30.69 10.88
C LYS A 473 -30.26 -29.51 10.18
N PRO A 474 -29.57 -29.77 9.05
CA PRO A 474 -28.86 -28.71 8.36
C PRO A 474 -29.84 -27.71 7.76
N ARG A 475 -29.56 -26.43 7.96
CA ARG A 475 -30.29 -25.30 7.36
C ARG A 475 -29.46 -24.49 6.39
N GLY A 476 -28.14 -24.66 6.40
CA GLY A 476 -27.26 -23.95 5.48
C GLY A 476 -26.10 -24.79 5.03
N VAL A 477 -25.52 -24.39 3.90
CA VAL A 477 -24.35 -25.05 3.30
C VAL A 477 -23.42 -24.00 2.71
N SER A 478 -22.11 -24.22 2.88
CA SER A 478 -21.09 -23.37 2.28
C SER A 478 -19.95 -24.20 1.70
N TYR A 479 -19.34 -23.69 0.64
CA TYR A 479 -18.08 -24.16 0.09
C TYR A 479 -17.16 -22.98 -0.25
N ALA A 480 -15.91 -23.03 0.26
CA ALA A 480 -14.80 -22.17 -0.16
C ALA A 480 -15.06 -20.65 -0.09
N THR A 481 -15.80 -20.19 0.93
CA THR A 481 -16.18 -18.78 1.13
C THR A 481 -15.32 -18.03 2.12
N GLY A 482 -14.11 -18.52 2.40
CA GLY A 482 -13.14 -17.80 3.22
C GLY A 482 -12.72 -16.48 2.61
N GLU A 483 -12.04 -15.63 3.39
CA GLU A 483 -11.50 -14.39 2.86
C GLU A 483 -10.31 -14.66 1.92
N ILE A 484 -9.22 -15.20 2.47
CA ILE A 484 -7.98 -15.50 1.75
C ILE A 484 -7.35 -16.80 2.26
N GLY A 485 -6.48 -17.41 1.45
CA GLY A 485 -5.62 -18.52 1.86
C GLY A 485 -6.22 -19.93 1.80
N PHE A 486 -7.49 -20.09 1.43
CA PHE A 486 -8.09 -21.41 1.19
C PHE A 486 -7.77 -21.93 -0.22
N GLN A 487 -7.77 -23.25 -0.40
CA GLN A 487 -7.47 -23.91 -1.67
C GLN A 487 -8.62 -24.85 -2.09
N PRO A 488 -9.44 -24.46 -3.08
CA PRO A 488 -10.50 -25.32 -3.58
C PRO A 488 -9.94 -26.47 -4.41
N ASN A 489 -10.53 -27.65 -4.23
CA ASN A 489 -10.07 -28.89 -4.85
C ASN A 489 -11.15 -29.66 -5.60
N LEU A 490 -12.30 -29.05 -5.88
CA LEU A 490 -13.36 -29.62 -6.72
C LEU A 490 -13.40 -29.01 -8.12
N TYR A 491 -13.56 -29.87 -9.12
CA TYR A 491 -13.50 -29.57 -10.55
C TYR A 491 -14.56 -30.35 -11.33
N ASN A 492 -14.81 -29.92 -12.57
CA ASN A 492 -15.38 -30.81 -13.60
C ASN A 492 -14.28 -31.53 -14.41
N GLU A 493 -14.65 -32.38 -15.36
CA GLU A 493 -13.70 -33.12 -16.21
C GLU A 493 -12.81 -32.22 -17.09
N ALA A 494 -13.24 -30.99 -17.34
CA ALA A 494 -12.43 -29.99 -18.03
C ALA A 494 -11.38 -29.31 -17.13
N LEU A 495 -11.25 -29.76 -15.88
CA LEU A 495 -10.35 -29.22 -14.86
C LEU A 495 -10.58 -27.71 -14.59
N LEU A 496 -11.84 -27.28 -14.64
CA LEU A 496 -12.26 -25.95 -14.20
C LEU A 496 -12.83 -26.01 -12.78
N PRO A 497 -12.37 -25.14 -11.86
CA PRO A 497 -12.69 -25.24 -10.45
C PRO A 497 -14.15 -24.87 -10.16
N MET A 498 -14.72 -25.52 -9.15
CA MET A 498 -16.03 -25.17 -8.61
C MET A 498 -15.98 -23.80 -7.93
N THR A 499 -16.97 -22.95 -8.23
CA THR A 499 -17.04 -21.60 -7.64
C THR A 499 -17.56 -21.65 -6.20
N PRO A 500 -17.10 -20.75 -5.31
CA PRO A 500 -17.61 -20.64 -3.95
C PRO A 500 -19.10 -20.31 -3.84
N PHE A 501 -19.73 -20.74 -2.74
CA PHE A 501 -21.12 -20.40 -2.41
C PHE A 501 -21.41 -20.52 -0.91
N ILE A 502 -22.42 -19.78 -0.45
CA ILE A 502 -22.94 -19.84 0.93
C ILE A 502 -24.43 -19.53 0.94
N TYR A 503 -25.22 -20.46 1.47
CA TYR A 503 -26.68 -20.37 1.51
C TYR A 503 -27.23 -20.85 2.86
N PHE A 504 -28.32 -20.25 3.30
CA PHE A 504 -29.08 -20.62 4.50
C PHE A 504 -30.57 -20.50 4.19
N ASP A 505 -31.35 -21.55 4.47
CA ASP A 505 -32.75 -21.70 4.05
C ASP A 505 -33.00 -21.42 2.56
N ASN A 506 -32.11 -21.91 1.70
CA ASN A 506 -32.08 -21.64 0.25
C ASN A 506 -31.91 -20.16 -0.15
N GLU A 507 -31.58 -19.27 0.79
CA GLU A 507 -31.26 -17.88 0.51
C GLU A 507 -29.75 -17.63 0.57
N MET A 508 -29.26 -16.75 -0.32
CA MET A 508 -27.85 -16.40 -0.37
C MET A 508 -27.45 -15.59 0.87
N VAL A 509 -26.35 -16.00 1.50
CA VAL A 509 -25.84 -15.34 2.70
C VAL A 509 -24.84 -14.25 2.31
N THR A 510 -25.08 -13.03 2.77
CA THR A 510 -24.23 -11.85 2.59
C THR A 510 -24.15 -11.07 3.91
N SER A 511 -23.24 -10.11 4.02
CA SER A 511 -23.19 -9.16 5.14
C SER A 511 -24.48 -8.34 5.31
N LYS A 512 -25.29 -8.21 4.24
CA LYS A 512 -26.57 -7.49 4.27
C LYS A 512 -27.75 -8.37 4.65
N THR A 513 -27.73 -9.63 4.26
CA THR A 513 -28.84 -10.58 4.49
C THR A 513 -28.64 -11.42 5.74
N TRP A 514 -27.39 -11.58 6.19
CA TRP A 514 -27.09 -12.31 7.41
C TRP A 514 -27.39 -11.43 8.65
N PRO A 515 -28.12 -11.96 9.64
CA PRO A 515 -28.59 -11.18 10.79
C PRO A 515 -27.51 -10.90 11.84
N ASP A 516 -26.44 -11.70 11.89
CA ASP A 516 -25.33 -11.50 12.81
C ASP A 516 -24.21 -10.71 12.09
N GLU A 517 -23.45 -9.88 12.80
CA GLU A 517 -22.32 -9.14 12.19
C GLU A 517 -21.26 -10.09 11.58
N LYS A 518 -21.13 -11.29 12.16
CA LYS A 518 -20.15 -12.32 11.75
C LYS A 518 -20.79 -13.70 11.76
N LEU A 519 -20.28 -14.59 10.92
CA LEU A 519 -20.65 -16.00 10.96
C LEU A 519 -20.11 -16.65 12.24
N LYS A 520 -20.96 -17.41 12.93
CA LYS A 520 -20.54 -18.27 14.05
C LYS A 520 -19.97 -19.56 13.48
N VAL A 521 -18.73 -19.92 13.81
CA VAL A 521 -18.09 -21.14 13.32
C VAL A 521 -17.76 -22.05 14.49
N ALA A 522 -18.21 -23.30 14.43
CA ALA A 522 -18.00 -24.27 15.50
C ALA A 522 -16.52 -24.63 15.69
N GLY A 523 -16.12 -24.83 16.93
CA GLY A 523 -14.72 -25.09 17.29
C GLY A 523 -13.85 -23.82 17.33
N GLU A 524 -14.38 -22.67 16.94
CA GLU A 524 -13.74 -21.38 17.24
C GLU A 524 -14.17 -20.92 18.63
N THR A 525 -13.27 -21.05 19.60
CA THR A 525 -13.28 -20.08 20.69
C THR A 525 -12.88 -18.77 20.04
N ILE A 526 -13.87 -17.92 19.78
CA ILE A 526 -13.61 -16.52 19.49
C ILE A 526 -12.88 -16.01 20.72
N ASP A 527 -11.55 -15.96 20.66
CA ASP A 527 -10.80 -15.21 21.64
C ASP A 527 -11.37 -13.78 21.55
N PRO A 528 -11.95 -13.22 22.62
CA PRO A 528 -12.39 -11.82 22.62
C PRO A 528 -11.21 -10.88 22.32
N GLY A 529 -9.99 -11.37 22.56
CA GLY A 529 -8.70 -10.86 22.14
C GLY A 529 -8.29 -11.19 20.70
N SER A 530 -9.17 -11.74 19.84
CA SER A 530 -8.95 -12.06 18.42
C SER A 530 -10.01 -11.48 17.47
N VAL A 531 -11.17 -11.04 17.98
CA VAL A 531 -12.11 -10.19 17.23
C VAL A 531 -11.40 -8.86 16.94
N GLY A 532 -10.79 -8.77 15.76
CA GLY A 532 -9.92 -7.67 15.35
C GLY A 532 -8.40 -7.93 15.50
N LYS A 533 -7.94 -8.99 16.17
CA LYS A 533 -6.70 -8.87 16.97
C LYS A 533 -5.51 -9.82 16.66
N ILE A 534 -5.45 -10.48 15.49
CA ILE A 534 -4.16 -11.03 14.98
C ILE A 534 -3.38 -10.03 14.11
N TYR A 535 -3.90 -8.82 13.87
CA TYR A 535 -3.10 -7.75 13.21
C TYR A 535 -3.27 -6.37 13.86
N GLU A 536 -4.05 -6.27 14.94
CA GLU A 536 -4.06 -5.10 15.85
C GLU A 536 -2.91 -5.06 16.85
N TYR A 537 -1.84 -5.86 16.66
CA TYR A 537 -0.76 -6.11 17.63
C TYR A 537 0.02 -4.88 18.15
N ARG A 538 -0.44 -3.66 17.82
CA ARG A 538 0.16 -2.34 18.02
C ARG A 538 -0.82 -1.19 18.16
N LYS A 539 -2.11 -1.47 18.37
CA LYS A 539 -3.11 -0.40 18.44
C LYS A 539 -2.77 0.70 19.45
N MET A 540 -1.94 0.42 20.45
CA MET A 540 -1.35 1.48 21.26
C MET A 540 0.11 1.15 21.53
N PRO A 541 1.05 2.06 21.23
CA PRO A 541 2.43 1.97 21.70
C PRO A 541 2.43 2.27 23.21
N LEU A 542 1.91 1.31 23.99
CA LEU A 542 1.73 1.40 25.44
C LEU A 542 3.03 1.72 26.15
N LEU A 543 4.18 1.44 25.53
CA LEU A 543 5.50 1.89 25.99
C LEU A 543 6.31 2.46 24.82
N SER A 544 6.99 3.59 25.07
CA SER A 544 7.98 4.15 24.16
C SER A 544 9.06 3.12 23.77
N VAL A 545 9.73 3.34 22.64
CA VAL A 545 10.69 2.40 22.04
C VAL A 545 11.88 2.09 22.95
N GLN A 546 12.31 3.04 23.77
CA GLN A 546 13.46 2.84 24.67
C GLN A 546 13.21 1.85 25.81
N PHE A 547 11.93 1.62 26.15
CA PHE A 547 11.53 0.69 27.20
C PHE A 547 11.26 -0.69 26.58
N ARG A 548 12.30 -1.50 26.46
CA ARG A 548 12.26 -2.86 25.89
C ARG A 548 13.10 -3.83 26.71
N THR A 549 12.93 -5.12 26.43
CA THR A 549 13.74 -6.17 27.08
C THR A 549 15.22 -5.83 26.93
N ASP A 550 15.97 -6.09 28.00
CA ASP A 550 17.39 -5.80 28.09
C ASP A 550 17.77 -4.31 28.07
N ALA A 551 16.82 -3.39 28.29
CA ALA A 551 17.14 -1.97 28.41
C ALA A 551 18.14 -1.66 29.53
N VAL A 552 18.94 -0.61 29.30
CA VAL A 552 19.72 0.04 30.36
C VAL A 552 19.02 1.35 30.69
N PHE A 553 18.65 1.53 31.95
CA PHE A 553 18.06 2.76 32.48
C PHE A 553 19.14 3.59 33.16
N GLN A 554 18.97 4.91 33.12
CA GLN A 554 19.88 5.84 33.77
C GLN A 554 19.84 5.65 35.30
N ALA A 555 21.01 5.40 35.89
CA ALA A 555 21.20 5.35 37.32
C ALA A 555 21.28 6.76 37.94
N ASP A 556 21.07 6.85 39.25
CA ASP A 556 21.25 8.04 40.09
C ASP A 556 20.39 9.27 39.73
N LYS A 557 19.45 9.11 38.79
CA LYS A 557 18.53 10.15 38.34
C LYS A 557 17.08 9.64 38.29
N PRO A 558 16.08 10.50 38.47
CA PRO A 558 14.70 10.11 38.23
C PRO A 558 14.47 9.66 36.78
N VAL A 559 13.89 8.48 36.58
CA VAL A 559 13.60 7.95 35.24
C VAL A 559 12.10 7.99 34.98
N THR A 560 11.67 8.86 34.06
CA THR A 560 10.27 8.91 33.63
C THR A 560 10.00 7.87 32.56
N ILE A 561 9.23 6.84 32.92
CA ILE A 561 8.67 5.85 32.01
C ILE A 561 7.37 6.40 31.43
N TRP A 562 7.20 6.23 30.12
CA TRP A 562 6.06 6.78 29.41
C TRP A 562 5.68 5.93 28.20
N GLY A 563 4.44 6.10 27.76
CA GLY A 563 3.90 5.49 26.55
C GLY A 563 2.64 6.20 26.12
N SER A 564 2.13 5.87 24.93
CA SER A 564 0.90 6.49 24.45
C SER A 564 -0.31 5.85 25.12
N THR A 565 -1.32 6.68 25.34
CA THR A 565 -2.70 6.31 25.65
C THR A 565 -3.59 6.32 24.40
N ARG A 566 -3.00 6.51 23.21
CA ARG A 566 -3.68 6.56 21.91
C ARG A 566 -2.93 5.80 20.82
N ASN A 567 -3.60 5.48 19.73
CA ASN A 567 -2.93 4.95 18.54
C ASN A 567 -2.32 6.10 17.71
N TYR A 568 -1.01 6.34 17.82
CA TYR A 568 -0.39 7.44 17.07
C TYR A 568 -0.19 7.11 15.59
N GLY A 569 -0.93 7.84 14.74
CA GLY A 569 -0.80 7.89 13.28
C GLY A 569 -2.04 7.37 12.56
N GLU A 570 -2.68 8.20 11.73
CA GLU A 570 -3.72 7.96 10.69
C GLU A 570 -4.91 7.02 10.98
N TRP A 571 -4.94 6.23 12.05
CA TRP A 571 -5.80 5.06 12.19
C TRP A 571 -6.75 5.09 13.41
N GLN A 572 -6.63 6.09 14.28
CA GLN A 572 -7.63 6.38 15.31
C GLN A 572 -7.52 7.84 15.74
N SER A 573 -8.47 8.67 15.30
CA SER A 573 -8.54 10.10 15.63
C SER A 573 -9.24 10.36 16.96
N GLU A 574 -10.01 9.38 17.47
CA GLU A 574 -10.77 9.49 18.70
C GLU A 574 -10.12 8.68 19.84
N PRO A 575 -10.14 9.19 21.08
CA PRO A 575 -9.73 8.45 22.26
C PRO A 575 -10.63 7.22 22.47
N GLU A 576 -10.08 6.19 23.10
CA GLU A 576 -10.87 5.03 23.52
C GLU A 576 -11.98 5.45 24.50
N LYS A 577 -13.16 4.86 24.36
CA LYS A 577 -14.34 5.16 25.19
C LYS A 577 -14.45 4.12 26.31
N GLY A 578 -14.84 4.55 27.52
CA GLY A 578 -14.98 3.69 28.72
C GLY A 578 -14.00 4.08 29.83
N ASP A 579 -14.02 3.35 30.95
CA ASP A 579 -13.09 3.52 32.08
C ASP A 579 -11.71 2.98 31.70
N CYS A 580 -10.88 3.85 31.15
CA CYS A 580 -9.55 3.50 30.66
C CYS A 580 -8.49 3.64 31.77
N LYS A 581 -7.73 2.57 32.06
CA LYS A 581 -6.65 2.61 33.06
C LYS A 581 -5.35 1.96 32.60
N VAL A 582 -4.22 2.57 32.97
CA VAL A 582 -2.87 1.97 32.85
C VAL A 582 -2.41 1.51 34.22
N HIS A 583 -2.12 0.21 34.36
CA HIS A 583 -1.50 -0.37 35.54
C HIS A 583 -0.01 -0.58 35.28
N PHE A 584 0.83 -0.07 36.17
CA PHE A 584 2.28 -0.08 36.09
C PHE A 584 2.85 -0.87 37.28
N GLU A 585 3.81 -1.74 37.02
CA GLU A 585 4.56 -2.49 38.03
C GLU A 585 6.05 -2.53 37.65
N PHE A 586 6.94 -2.20 38.59
CA PHE A 586 8.39 -2.22 38.38
C PHE A 586 9.14 -2.72 39.61
N GLY A 587 10.03 -3.70 39.45
CA GLY A 587 10.79 -4.26 40.58
C GLY A 587 11.92 -5.20 40.15
N LEU A 588 12.70 -5.68 41.13
CA LEU A 588 13.76 -6.67 40.91
C LEU A 588 13.17 -7.98 40.38
N GLN A 589 13.80 -8.57 39.36
CA GLN A 589 13.29 -9.79 38.73
C GLN A 589 13.35 -11.02 39.66
N SER A 590 14.21 -11.00 40.67
CA SER A 590 14.43 -12.09 41.62
C SER A 590 13.67 -11.96 42.95
N SER A 591 12.91 -10.88 43.19
CA SER A 591 12.21 -10.68 44.47
C SER A 591 10.77 -11.19 44.44
N SER A 592 10.27 -11.68 45.58
CA SER A 592 8.90 -12.16 45.79
C SER A 592 7.87 -11.03 45.94
N GLY A 593 8.15 -9.84 45.40
CA GLY A 593 7.28 -8.65 45.45
C GLY A 593 7.73 -7.53 46.40
N GLU A 594 8.67 -7.77 47.30
CA GLU A 594 9.23 -6.75 48.19
C GLU A 594 10.05 -5.71 47.39
N GLY A 595 9.80 -4.41 47.61
CA GLY A 595 10.44 -3.31 46.88
C GLY A 595 9.85 -2.98 45.48
N THR A 596 8.70 -3.56 45.13
CA THR A 596 8.06 -3.33 43.82
C THR A 596 7.23 -2.05 43.81
N ILE A 597 7.46 -1.17 42.83
CA ILE A 597 6.68 0.05 42.61
C ILE A 597 5.44 -0.29 41.80
N LYS A 598 4.25 0.01 42.32
CA LYS A 598 2.97 -0.17 41.62
C LYS A 598 2.22 1.16 41.52
N LYS A 599 1.69 1.47 40.34
CA LYS A 599 0.82 2.64 40.11
C LYS A 599 -0.33 2.25 39.19
N THR A 600 -1.50 2.87 39.40
CA THR A 600 -2.60 2.86 38.43
C THR A 600 -2.85 4.29 38.00
N ILE A 601 -3.02 4.50 36.70
CA ILE A 601 -3.21 5.81 36.08
C ILE A 601 -4.57 5.77 35.39
N ASP A 602 -5.46 6.68 35.76
CA ASP A 602 -6.72 6.91 35.06
C ASP A 602 -6.42 7.70 33.77
N VAL A 603 -6.81 7.13 32.63
CA VAL A 603 -6.58 7.71 31.31
C VAL A 603 -7.78 8.56 30.94
N THR A 604 -7.59 9.87 30.84
CA THR A 604 -8.63 10.80 30.38
C THR A 604 -8.67 10.84 28.85
N PRO A 605 -9.80 11.23 28.24
CA PRO A 605 -9.91 11.39 26.79
C PRO A 605 -8.84 12.32 26.20
N GLU A 606 -8.39 13.34 26.95
CA GLU A 606 -7.40 14.34 26.55
C GLU A 606 -5.95 13.87 26.78
N MET A 607 -5.73 12.81 27.56
CA MET A 607 -4.40 12.28 27.83
C MET A 607 -3.84 11.62 26.56
N GLU A 608 -2.72 12.14 26.05
CA GLU A 608 -2.00 11.56 24.89
C GLU A 608 -0.94 10.55 25.30
N GLU A 609 -0.36 10.76 26.49
CA GLU A 609 0.73 9.97 27.04
C GLU A 609 0.55 9.79 28.54
N TRP A 610 0.69 8.55 29.01
CA TRP A 610 0.76 8.24 30.43
C TRP A 610 2.22 8.27 30.89
N ARG A 611 2.44 8.57 32.18
CA ARG A 611 3.79 8.74 32.74
C ARG A 611 3.90 8.17 34.14
N VAL A 612 5.03 7.52 34.44
CA VAL A 612 5.46 7.15 35.80
C VAL A 612 6.92 7.49 35.96
N THR A 613 7.23 8.39 36.90
CA THR A 613 8.62 8.66 37.30
C THR A 613 9.04 7.69 38.39
N LEU A 614 10.11 6.93 38.10
CA LEU A 614 10.85 6.13 39.07
C LEU A 614 11.78 7.07 39.85
N PRO A 615 11.97 6.84 41.17
CA PRO A 615 12.98 7.57 41.93
C PRO A 615 14.39 7.27 41.39
N PRO A 616 15.41 8.07 41.76
CA PRO A 616 16.81 7.69 41.55
C PRO A 616 17.07 6.27 42.06
N ILE A 617 17.69 5.43 41.23
CA ILE A 617 18.07 4.06 41.55
C ILE A 617 19.56 3.91 41.30
N GLU A 618 20.27 3.35 42.28
CA GLU A 618 21.72 3.10 42.22
C GLU A 618 22.10 2.19 41.04
N PRO A 619 23.30 2.36 40.46
CA PRO A 619 23.76 1.53 39.36
C PRO A 619 23.84 0.06 39.77
N SER A 620 23.30 -0.83 38.94
CA SER A 620 23.25 -2.26 39.25
C SER A 620 23.12 -3.12 37.99
N PRO A 621 23.91 -4.21 37.87
CA PRO A 621 23.73 -5.21 36.82
C PRO A 621 22.58 -6.18 37.14
N LYS A 622 21.92 -6.05 38.30
CA LYS A 622 20.81 -6.93 38.69
C LYS A 622 19.57 -6.62 37.83
N PRO A 623 18.97 -7.64 37.19
CA PRO A 623 17.87 -7.43 36.27
C PRO A 623 16.58 -7.06 36.99
N HIS A 624 15.85 -6.10 36.41
CA HIS A 624 14.53 -5.65 36.81
C HIS A 624 13.48 -6.04 35.76
N THR A 625 12.23 -6.09 36.20
CA THR A 625 11.06 -6.33 35.35
C THR A 625 10.12 -5.13 35.40
N LEU A 626 9.66 -4.69 34.23
CA LEU A 626 8.63 -3.69 34.03
C LEU A 626 7.39 -4.37 33.43
N LYS A 627 6.24 -4.26 34.09
CA LYS A 627 4.95 -4.68 33.54
C LYS A 627 4.04 -3.48 33.40
N VAL A 628 3.40 -3.36 32.24
CA VAL A 628 2.38 -2.35 31.97
C VAL A 628 1.17 -3.01 31.35
N LYS A 629 0.00 -2.79 31.94
CA LYS A 629 -1.29 -3.31 31.51
C LYS A 629 -2.24 -2.15 31.23
N PHE A 630 -2.99 -2.21 30.14
CA PHE A 630 -4.04 -1.27 29.80
C PHE A 630 -5.41 -1.97 29.86
N THR A 631 -6.36 -1.33 30.51
CA THR A 631 -7.74 -1.82 30.67
C THR A 631 -8.76 -0.80 30.19
N ILE A 632 -9.91 -1.29 29.72
CA ILE A 632 -11.11 -0.49 29.42
C ILE A 632 -12.27 -1.19 30.13
N ASP A 633 -13.02 -0.47 30.96
CA ASP A 633 -14.14 -1.00 31.75
C ASP A 633 -13.76 -2.25 32.59
N GLY A 634 -12.52 -2.28 33.07
CA GLY A 634 -11.94 -3.38 33.83
C GLY A 634 -11.42 -4.56 33.00
N GLU A 635 -11.70 -4.62 31.70
CA GLU A 635 -11.20 -5.67 30.80
C GLU A 635 -9.79 -5.36 30.29
N MET A 636 -8.93 -6.37 30.23
CA MET A 636 -7.55 -6.21 29.76
C MET A 636 -7.49 -6.11 28.23
N VAL A 637 -7.12 -4.93 27.74
CA VAL A 637 -6.99 -4.64 26.30
C VAL A 637 -5.56 -4.83 25.82
N HIS A 638 -4.57 -4.48 26.64
CA HIS A 638 -3.16 -4.63 26.27
C HIS A 638 -2.24 -4.92 27.44
N GLU A 639 -1.17 -5.67 27.22
CA GLU A 639 -0.12 -5.92 28.20
C GLU A 639 1.28 -5.91 27.55
N ARG A 640 2.24 -5.38 28.31
CA ARG A 640 3.67 -5.44 28.03
C ARG A 640 4.42 -5.85 29.28
N VAL A 641 5.19 -6.94 29.17
CA VAL A 641 6.15 -7.37 30.17
C VAL A 641 7.54 -7.28 29.56
N ILE A 642 8.42 -6.55 30.25
CA ILE A 642 9.79 -6.28 29.84
C ILE A 642 10.70 -6.74 30.97
N THR A 643 11.73 -7.52 30.63
CA THR A 643 12.66 -8.14 31.57
C THR A 643 14.10 -7.74 31.27
N GLY A 644 15.03 -8.09 32.16
CA GLY A 644 16.46 -7.86 31.93
C GLY A 644 16.89 -6.39 31.99
N ILE A 645 16.07 -5.50 32.57
CA ILE A 645 16.40 -4.08 32.70
C ILE A 645 17.50 -3.92 33.75
N VAL A 646 18.55 -3.16 33.45
CA VAL A 646 19.64 -2.85 34.39
C VAL A 646 19.81 -1.34 34.53
N PHE A 647 20.47 -0.88 35.59
CA PHE A 647 20.72 0.55 35.83
C PHE A 647 22.20 0.90 35.67
N GLY A 648 22.48 1.95 34.91
CA GLY A 648 23.84 2.36 34.57
C GLY A 648 23.87 3.72 33.87
N ASP A 649 24.97 4.03 33.19
CA ASP A 649 25.12 5.29 32.46
C ASP A 649 24.50 5.17 31.06
N VAL A 650 23.57 6.06 30.70
CA VAL A 650 22.91 6.03 29.39
C VAL A 650 23.33 7.23 28.54
N TRP A 651 23.84 6.97 27.34
CA TRP A 651 24.28 7.99 26.39
C TRP A 651 23.49 7.93 25.09
N CYS A 652 23.14 9.10 24.55
CA CYS A 652 22.60 9.22 23.20
C CYS A 652 23.72 9.60 22.23
N VAL A 653 23.96 8.78 21.21
CA VAL A 653 25.05 8.97 20.25
C VAL A 653 24.45 9.13 18.86
N ILE A 654 24.72 10.27 18.24
CA ILE A 654 24.29 10.62 16.88
C ILE A 654 25.52 10.55 15.99
N ALA A 655 25.45 9.73 14.94
CA ALA A 655 26.58 9.45 14.07
C ALA A 655 26.23 9.69 12.60
N PRO A 656 27.13 10.28 11.80
CA PRO A 656 26.95 10.42 10.36
C PRO A 656 27.05 9.07 9.64
N VAL A 657 26.82 9.07 8.33
CA VAL A 657 27.07 7.89 7.50
C VAL A 657 28.58 7.61 7.46
N GLY A 658 28.97 6.33 7.51
CA GLY A 658 30.39 5.94 7.49
C GLY A 658 30.74 4.76 8.39
N LYS A 659 31.99 4.31 8.28
CA LYS A 659 32.65 3.36 9.19
C LYS A 659 33.74 4.11 9.95
N PHE A 660 33.60 4.21 11.26
CA PHE A 660 34.55 4.94 12.10
C PHE A 660 35.74 4.06 12.48
N GLU A 661 36.93 4.65 12.54
CA GLU A 661 38.09 4.01 13.13
C GLU A 661 38.00 4.14 14.64
N VAL A 662 37.85 3.00 15.30
CA VAL A 662 37.70 2.93 16.75
C VAL A 662 38.87 2.15 17.33
N PRO A 663 39.52 2.66 18.39
CA PRO A 663 40.59 1.93 19.06
C PRO A 663 40.06 0.62 19.63
N GLU A 664 40.92 -0.40 19.70
CA GLU A 664 40.57 -1.67 20.33
C GLU A 664 40.37 -1.46 21.84
N VAL A 665 39.14 -1.61 22.32
CA VAL A 665 38.79 -1.45 23.74
C VAL A 665 38.52 -2.83 24.33
N LYS A 666 39.26 -3.20 25.38
CA LYS A 666 39.01 -4.44 26.11
C LYS A 666 37.64 -4.39 26.79
N PRO A 667 36.87 -5.50 26.82
CA PRO A 667 35.59 -5.54 27.53
C PRO A 667 35.77 -5.13 29.00
N SER A 668 34.88 -4.26 29.52
CA SER A 668 34.95 -3.78 30.90
C SER A 668 34.61 -4.84 31.94
N GLY A 669 34.02 -5.96 31.51
CA GLY A 669 33.44 -6.98 32.38
C GLY A 669 32.05 -6.62 32.92
N GLN A 670 31.51 -5.45 32.56
CA GLN A 670 30.14 -5.04 32.86
C GLN A 670 29.20 -5.24 31.67
N ILE A 671 27.90 -5.02 31.89
CA ILE A 671 26.88 -5.01 30.84
C ILE A 671 27.02 -3.74 30.01
N VAL A 672 27.36 -3.88 28.72
CA VAL A 672 27.39 -2.79 27.75
C VAL A 672 26.43 -3.11 26.61
N ARG A 673 25.35 -2.34 26.50
CA ARG A 673 24.28 -2.58 25.53
C ARG A 673 24.02 -1.35 24.66
N MET A 674 23.48 -1.58 23.47
CA MET A 674 23.02 -0.53 22.58
C MET A 674 21.61 -0.80 22.07
N ILE A 675 20.89 0.26 21.75
CA ILE A 675 19.69 0.23 20.92
C ILE A 675 19.96 1.07 19.67
N GLU A 676 19.75 0.48 18.50
CA GLU A 676 19.91 1.16 17.22
C GLU A 676 18.54 1.37 16.58
N ASN A 677 18.36 2.52 15.94
CA ASN A 677 17.16 2.77 15.15
C ASN A 677 17.12 1.88 13.89
N GLN A 678 16.08 1.06 13.76
CA GLN A 678 15.84 0.13 12.64
C GLN A 678 14.73 0.62 11.68
N SER A 679 14.39 1.91 11.70
CA SER A 679 13.45 2.52 10.75
C SER A 679 13.84 2.19 9.31
N ASN A 680 12.91 1.77 8.45
CA ASN A 680 13.08 1.82 6.98
C ASN A 680 12.53 3.11 6.35
N ARG A 681 12.01 4.02 7.18
CA ARG A 681 11.53 5.33 6.74
C ARG A 681 12.68 6.32 6.85
N ASP A 682 12.88 7.06 5.78
CA ASP A 682 13.82 8.16 5.71
C ASP A 682 13.00 9.44 5.55
N GLY A 683 13.26 10.46 6.35
CA GLY A 683 12.64 11.79 6.33
C GLY A 683 11.11 11.88 6.40
N ARG A 684 10.60 12.52 7.47
CA ARG A 684 9.17 12.86 7.61
C ARG A 684 9.01 14.32 8.00
N ALA A 685 8.10 15.00 7.30
CA ALA A 685 7.69 16.37 7.62
C ALA A 685 7.02 16.50 9.00
N ALA A 686 6.40 15.41 9.50
CA ALA A 686 5.72 15.38 10.80
C ALA A 686 6.38 14.39 11.79
N PRO A 687 6.42 14.72 13.10
CA PRO A 687 7.00 13.86 14.12
C PRO A 687 6.30 12.49 14.18
N SER A 688 7.09 11.42 14.27
CA SER A 688 6.58 10.04 14.27
C SER A 688 7.02 9.28 15.52
N ARG A 689 6.65 9.82 16.69
CA ARG A 689 7.16 9.42 18.02
C ARG A 689 7.06 7.92 18.32
N PHE A 690 5.99 7.26 17.87
CA PHE A 690 5.74 5.87 18.28
C PHE A 690 5.74 4.82 17.17
N SER A 691 5.62 5.22 15.89
CA SER A 691 5.28 4.28 14.80
C SER A 691 6.48 3.76 14.01
N VAL A 692 7.64 4.39 14.16
CA VAL A 692 8.80 4.19 13.28
C VAL A 692 9.67 3.01 13.71
N CYS A 693 9.84 2.80 15.01
CA CYS A 693 10.77 1.80 15.58
C CYS A 693 10.04 0.59 16.17
N VAL A 694 8.75 0.51 15.90
CA VAL A 694 7.95 -0.68 16.05
C VAL A 694 7.73 -1.14 14.59
N SER A 695 8.08 -2.37 14.19
CA SER A 695 7.65 -3.03 12.92
C SER A 695 6.29 -3.80 12.85
N ARG A 696 5.36 -3.43 11.96
CA ARG A 696 3.99 -4.02 11.89
C ARG A 696 3.97 -5.51 11.49
N THR A 697 5.10 -6.09 11.14
CA THR A 697 5.20 -7.52 10.83
C THR A 697 5.21 -8.35 12.11
N PRO A 698 4.67 -9.58 12.10
CA PRO A 698 4.82 -10.53 13.20
C PRO A 698 6.30 -10.74 13.55
N ARG A 699 6.58 -11.04 14.83
CA ARG A 699 7.92 -11.48 15.22
C ARG A 699 8.20 -12.83 14.53
N VAL A 700 9.43 -13.00 14.05
CA VAL A 700 9.93 -14.27 13.51
C VAL A 700 11.04 -14.76 14.42
N MET A 701 11.14 -16.07 14.63
CA MET A 701 12.30 -16.64 15.29
C MET A 701 13.48 -16.54 14.33
N GLU A 702 14.50 -15.77 14.69
CA GLU A 702 15.73 -15.66 13.91
C GLU A 702 16.63 -16.89 14.13
N ALA A 703 17.58 -17.10 13.22
CA ALA A 703 18.51 -18.24 13.27
C ALA A 703 19.35 -18.30 14.56
N ASN A 704 19.46 -17.18 15.29
CA ASN A 704 20.15 -17.06 16.57
C ASN A 704 19.26 -17.42 17.79
N GLY A 705 18.03 -17.92 17.56
CA GLY A 705 17.07 -18.27 18.61
C GLY A 705 16.39 -17.09 19.30
N ARG A 706 16.59 -15.86 18.81
CA ARG A 706 15.90 -14.67 19.31
C ARG A 706 14.68 -14.36 18.44
N TRP A 707 13.60 -13.94 19.08
CA TRP A 707 12.42 -13.43 18.38
C TRP A 707 12.71 -12.03 17.83
N GLY A 708 12.94 -11.93 16.54
CA GLY A 708 13.27 -10.70 15.84
C GLY A 708 12.11 -10.15 15.01
N ASN A 709 12.26 -8.90 14.60
CA ASN A 709 11.33 -8.25 13.70
C ASN A 709 12.07 -7.18 12.89
N ARG A 710 12.07 -7.32 11.55
CA ARG A 710 12.98 -6.60 10.63
C ARG A 710 13.05 -5.07 10.82
N LEU A 711 11.99 -4.42 11.32
CA LEU A 711 11.94 -2.95 11.45
C LEU A 711 11.77 -2.47 12.90
N ALA A 712 11.95 -3.36 13.90
CA ALA A 712 11.79 -3.00 15.31
C ALA A 712 13.15 -2.83 15.97
N ALA A 713 13.29 -1.77 16.78
CA ALA A 713 14.49 -1.53 17.57
C ALA A 713 14.45 -2.34 18.87
N TYR A 714 15.60 -2.89 19.26
CA TYR A 714 15.79 -3.68 20.48
C TYR A 714 17.14 -3.36 21.10
N TRP A 715 17.23 -3.52 22.41
CA TRP A 715 18.52 -3.52 23.09
C TRP A 715 19.25 -4.83 22.77
N LYS A 716 20.54 -4.71 22.44
CA LYS A 716 21.47 -5.80 22.18
C LYS A 716 22.83 -5.48 22.80
N ASP A 717 23.71 -6.46 22.89
CA ASP A 717 25.11 -6.21 23.23
C ASP A 717 25.70 -5.21 22.23
N ALA A 718 26.45 -4.23 22.74
CA ALA A 718 27.00 -3.18 21.89
C ALA A 718 28.07 -3.71 20.95
N ASP A 719 28.13 -3.16 19.73
CA ASP A 719 29.15 -3.43 18.72
C ASP A 719 29.78 -2.11 18.20
N GLY A 720 30.91 -2.23 17.49
CA GLY A 720 31.60 -1.10 16.84
C GLY A 720 31.87 0.09 17.76
N LEU A 721 31.49 1.29 17.31
CA LEU A 721 31.66 2.54 18.06
C LEU A 721 30.90 2.55 19.40
N ALA A 722 29.67 2.00 19.42
CA ALA A 722 28.89 1.92 20.65
C ALA A 722 29.60 1.04 21.69
N ALA A 723 30.22 -0.08 21.26
CA ALA A 723 31.01 -0.93 22.14
C ALA A 723 32.27 -0.22 22.67
N ALA A 724 33.00 0.49 21.80
CA ALA A 724 34.21 1.20 22.20
C ALA A 724 33.92 2.29 23.23
N LEU A 725 32.89 3.12 22.99
CA LEU A 725 32.43 4.15 23.92
C LEU A 725 31.92 3.51 25.22
N GLY A 726 31.01 2.54 25.11
CA GLY A 726 30.35 1.95 26.26
C GLY A 726 31.32 1.21 27.19
N ASN A 727 32.27 0.45 26.65
CA ASN A 727 33.30 -0.18 27.47
C ASN A 727 34.27 0.83 28.07
N SER A 728 34.64 1.90 27.36
CA SER A 728 35.53 2.93 27.90
C SER A 728 34.91 3.69 29.08
N ILE A 729 33.62 4.07 28.95
CA ILE A 729 32.83 4.66 30.04
C ILE A 729 32.74 3.67 31.20
N SER A 730 32.39 2.41 30.91
CA SER A 730 32.22 1.38 31.93
C SER A 730 33.51 1.04 32.68
N VAL A 731 34.67 1.01 32.01
CA VAL A 731 35.98 0.84 32.68
C VAL A 731 36.25 1.99 33.65
N LYS A 732 35.83 3.20 33.30
CA LYS A 732 36.03 4.40 34.12
C LYS A 732 35.07 4.46 35.31
N THR A 733 33.80 4.14 35.11
CA THR A 733 32.74 4.29 36.12
C THR A 733 32.49 3.01 36.92
N GLY A 734 32.86 1.84 36.38
CA GLY A 734 32.54 0.53 36.93
C GLY A 734 31.07 0.12 36.75
N ARG A 735 30.27 0.88 35.96
CA ARG A 735 28.82 0.73 35.85
C ARG A 735 28.41 0.02 34.55
N PRO A 736 27.20 -0.58 34.48
CA PRO A 736 26.57 -0.89 33.20
C PRO A 736 26.45 0.35 32.32
N VAL A 737 26.47 0.19 30.99
CA VAL A 737 26.34 1.30 30.05
C VAL A 737 25.36 0.98 28.94
N GLY A 738 24.48 1.94 28.63
CA GLY A 738 23.51 1.88 27.55
C GLY A 738 23.76 2.96 26.50
N ILE A 739 23.83 2.58 25.22
CA ILE A 739 23.98 3.51 24.11
C ILE A 739 22.71 3.54 23.25
N ILE A 740 22.02 4.69 23.20
CA ILE A 740 21.00 4.97 22.18
C ILE A 740 21.74 5.46 20.94
N PHE A 741 21.89 4.59 19.94
CA PHE A 741 22.70 4.85 18.74
C PHE A 741 21.83 5.25 17.55
N LEU A 742 21.86 6.54 17.20
CA LEU A 742 21.10 7.14 16.11
C LEU A 742 22.03 7.41 14.92
N LYS A 743 22.11 6.45 14.01
CA LYS A 743 22.99 6.53 12.83
C LYS A 743 22.26 7.05 11.60
N ALA A 744 22.85 8.03 10.93
CA ALA A 744 22.42 8.51 9.62
C ALA A 744 22.58 7.41 8.55
N LYS A 745 21.60 7.29 7.65
CA LYS A 745 21.66 6.32 6.54
C LYS A 745 22.30 6.83 5.26
N LYS A 746 22.38 8.15 5.14
CA LYS A 746 22.90 8.91 4.02
C LYS A 746 23.48 10.22 4.56
N ASP A 747 24.10 10.97 3.68
CA ASP A 747 24.60 12.32 3.96
C ASP A 747 23.45 13.27 4.33
N ILE A 748 23.53 13.87 5.51
CA ILE A 748 22.46 14.64 6.14
C ILE A 748 23.07 15.89 6.80
N ALA A 749 22.53 17.07 6.47
CA ALA A 749 22.93 18.34 7.06
C ALA A 749 22.37 18.54 8.49
N ILE A 750 22.98 19.42 9.29
CA ILE A 750 22.62 19.69 10.70
C ILE A 750 21.12 20.01 10.84
N LYS A 751 20.59 20.88 9.98
CA LYS A 751 19.17 21.28 9.98
C LYS A 751 18.14 20.15 10.00
N ASN A 752 18.48 18.97 9.46
CA ASN A 752 17.59 17.81 9.45
C ASN A 752 17.40 17.20 10.85
N TRP A 753 18.35 17.41 11.75
CA TRP A 753 18.34 16.90 13.12
C TRP A 753 17.69 17.87 14.11
N ILE A 754 17.33 19.08 13.69
CA ILE A 754 16.77 20.13 14.55
C ILE A 754 15.23 20.07 14.53
N ALA A 755 14.59 20.14 15.70
CA ALA A 755 13.13 20.24 15.81
C ALA A 755 12.60 21.56 15.22
N PRO A 756 11.37 21.63 14.67
CA PRO A 756 10.91 22.81 13.93
C PRO A 756 10.99 24.11 14.73
N SER A 757 10.67 24.05 16.03
CA SER A 757 10.65 25.20 16.92
C SER A 757 12.02 25.83 17.20
N PHE A 758 13.12 25.14 16.88
CA PHE A 758 14.50 25.57 17.10
C PHE A 758 15.19 26.05 15.83
N LEU A 759 14.60 25.85 14.64
CA LEU A 759 15.18 26.34 13.39
C LEU A 759 15.36 27.88 13.40
N LYS A 760 14.45 28.60 14.06
CA LYS A 760 14.53 30.06 14.21
C LYS A 760 15.74 30.56 15.01
N ASP A 761 16.44 29.67 15.71
CA ASP A 761 17.56 30.04 16.56
C ASP A 761 18.88 30.18 15.78
N ALA A 762 18.88 29.86 14.47
CA ALA A 762 20.00 30.08 13.55
C ALA A 762 19.54 30.93 12.36
N PRO A 763 20.22 32.06 12.03
CA PRO A 763 19.83 32.91 10.90
C PRO A 763 19.78 32.19 9.55
N SER A 764 20.70 31.25 9.29
CA SER A 764 20.73 30.42 8.07
C SER A 764 19.49 29.54 7.89
N LEU A 765 18.77 29.25 8.98
CA LEU A 765 17.64 28.33 9.01
C LEU A 765 16.27 29.02 9.08
N MET A 766 16.22 30.36 8.98
CA MET A 766 14.96 31.11 9.05
C MET A 766 13.99 30.81 7.91
N GLU A 767 14.48 30.55 6.71
CA GLU A 767 13.64 30.12 5.58
C GLU A 767 13.06 28.73 5.84
N ASP A 768 13.89 27.78 6.28
CA ASP A 768 13.46 26.44 6.70
C ASP A 768 12.42 26.53 7.84
N TYR A 769 12.60 27.42 8.82
CA TYR A 769 11.64 27.69 9.89
C TYR A 769 10.29 28.18 9.36
N ASN A 770 10.31 29.11 8.40
CA ASN A 770 9.08 29.64 7.82
C ASN A 770 8.34 28.56 7.02
N THR A 771 9.08 27.81 6.20
CA THR A 771 8.56 26.72 5.36
C THR A 771 8.01 25.58 6.20
N VAL A 772 8.81 24.97 7.07
CA VAL A 772 8.39 23.84 7.91
C VAL A 772 7.34 24.29 8.93
N GLY A 773 7.51 25.48 9.50
CA GLY A 773 6.61 26.08 10.46
C GLY A 773 5.18 26.23 9.93
N SER A 774 5.01 26.53 8.64
CA SER A 774 3.70 26.69 8.00
C SER A 774 2.76 25.46 8.10
N GLN A 775 3.28 24.30 8.50
CA GLN A 775 2.52 23.07 8.73
C GLN A 775 1.92 22.96 10.14
N TYR A 776 2.42 23.75 11.11
CA TYR A 776 2.07 23.63 12.51
C TYR A 776 1.22 24.81 12.95
N CYS A 777 0.04 24.55 13.52
CA CYS A 777 -0.89 25.63 13.89
C CYS A 777 -0.40 26.54 15.01
N ASP A 778 0.69 26.19 15.70
CA ASP A 778 1.37 27.04 16.68
C ASP A 778 2.44 27.96 16.07
N ASN A 779 2.68 27.89 14.75
CA ASN A 779 3.59 28.77 14.04
C ASN A 779 2.86 30.01 13.45
N PRO A 780 3.47 31.21 13.50
CA PRO A 780 2.88 32.43 12.90
C PRO A 780 2.55 32.32 11.40
N ASN A 781 3.23 31.47 10.65
CA ASN A 781 3.04 31.31 9.21
C ASN A 781 1.89 30.36 8.82
N TYR A 782 1.28 29.65 9.78
CA TYR A 782 0.26 28.64 9.51
C TYR A 782 -0.96 29.20 8.77
N LEU A 783 -1.56 30.27 9.30
CA LEU A 783 -2.77 30.85 8.70
C LEU A 783 -2.47 31.56 7.37
N ALA A 784 -1.24 32.04 7.17
CA ALA A 784 -0.81 32.59 5.88
C ALA A 784 -0.73 31.49 4.81
N ASN A 785 -0.21 30.32 5.18
CA ASN A 785 -0.15 29.16 4.31
C ASN A 785 -1.53 28.59 3.95
N VAL A 786 -2.49 28.56 4.89
CA VAL A 786 -3.88 28.17 4.56
C VAL A 786 -4.51 29.14 3.56
N ARG A 787 -4.21 30.44 3.64
CA ARG A 787 -4.67 31.42 2.62
C ARG A 787 -4.01 31.22 1.26
N ARG A 788 -2.69 31.01 1.25
CA ARG A 788 -1.96 30.63 0.03
C ARG A 788 -2.62 29.43 -0.64
N TYR A 789 -2.92 28.39 0.14
CA TYR A 789 -3.58 27.18 -0.33
C TYR A 789 -4.97 27.44 -0.96
N ILE A 790 -5.79 28.31 -0.36
CA ILE A 790 -7.07 28.74 -0.96
C ILE A 790 -6.82 29.46 -2.28
N THR A 791 -5.87 30.39 -2.33
CA THR A 791 -5.51 31.15 -3.54
C THR A 791 -5.01 30.23 -4.65
N GLU A 792 -4.13 29.28 -4.34
CA GLU A 792 -3.60 28.30 -5.29
C GLU A 792 -4.72 27.42 -5.87
N TRP A 793 -5.70 27.00 -5.07
CA TRP A 793 -6.88 26.29 -5.59
C TRP A 793 -7.75 27.16 -6.49
N LYS A 794 -8.01 28.42 -6.10
CA LYS A 794 -8.76 29.36 -6.94
C LYS A 794 -8.04 29.61 -8.28
N ALA A 795 -6.72 29.75 -8.27
CA ALA A 795 -5.89 29.88 -9.47
C ALA A 795 -5.88 28.59 -10.30
N TYR A 796 -5.80 27.42 -9.66
CA TYR A 796 -5.88 26.13 -10.33
C TYR A 796 -7.15 26.01 -11.18
N TRP A 797 -8.31 26.34 -10.60
CA TRP A 797 -9.58 26.29 -11.34
C TRP A 797 -9.77 27.45 -12.32
N GLY A 798 -9.29 28.65 -12.00
CA GLY A 798 -9.51 29.86 -12.78
C GLY A 798 -8.54 30.05 -13.95
N GLU A 799 -7.34 29.48 -13.88
CA GLU A 799 -6.25 29.74 -14.83
C GLU A 799 -5.72 28.42 -15.42
N HIS A 800 -5.34 27.47 -14.58
CA HIS A 800 -4.69 26.24 -15.04
C HIS A 800 -5.65 25.33 -15.81
N ILE A 801 -6.84 25.05 -15.27
CA ILE A 801 -7.80 24.17 -15.97
C ILE A 801 -8.26 24.73 -17.33
N PRO A 802 -8.64 26.01 -17.47
CA PRO A 802 -8.98 26.58 -18.77
C PRO A 802 -7.86 26.45 -19.81
N ALA A 803 -6.61 26.78 -19.45
CA ALA A 803 -5.47 26.64 -20.34
C ALA A 803 -5.25 25.18 -20.77
N MET A 804 -5.49 24.22 -19.86
CA MET A 804 -5.40 22.79 -20.17
C MET A 804 -6.52 22.31 -21.09
N MET A 805 -7.75 22.77 -20.85
CA MET A 805 -8.90 22.44 -21.71
C MET A 805 -8.68 22.96 -23.14
N GLU A 806 -8.03 24.11 -23.31
CA GLU A 806 -7.66 24.66 -24.61
C GLU A 806 -6.56 23.83 -25.31
N ALA A 807 -5.55 23.37 -24.56
CA ALA A 807 -4.44 22.61 -25.14
C ALA A 807 -4.80 21.17 -25.53
N GLU A 808 -5.81 20.57 -24.88
CA GLU A 808 -6.23 19.16 -25.07
C GLU A 808 -5.09 18.14 -24.98
N ALA A 809 -4.02 18.51 -24.27
CA ALA A 809 -2.78 17.77 -24.14
C ALA A 809 -2.22 17.96 -22.71
N VAL A 810 -1.41 16.99 -22.28
CA VAL A 810 -0.70 17.06 -20.99
C VAL A 810 0.67 17.68 -21.23
N PRO A 811 1.03 18.80 -20.58
CA PRO A 811 2.38 19.35 -20.67
C PRO A 811 3.42 18.34 -20.18
N ASP A 812 4.39 18.03 -21.04
CA ASP A 812 5.55 17.14 -20.89
C ASP A 812 5.71 16.42 -19.53
N GLY A 813 4.95 15.32 -19.36
CA GLY A 813 5.20 14.32 -18.32
C GLY A 813 4.64 14.62 -16.92
N SER A 814 4.01 15.78 -16.69
CA SER A 814 3.36 16.07 -15.40
C SER A 814 1.90 15.60 -15.40
N SER A 815 1.48 14.79 -14.42
CA SER A 815 0.10 14.32 -14.29
C SER A 815 -0.87 15.48 -14.01
N TRP A 816 -1.46 16.11 -15.04
CA TRP A 816 -2.45 17.20 -14.96
C TRP A 816 -2.27 18.23 -13.82
N GLY A 817 -1.05 18.74 -13.68
CA GLY A 817 -0.67 19.68 -12.64
C GLY A 817 -0.49 19.02 -11.26
N GLN A 818 0.39 19.60 -10.45
CA GLN A 818 0.41 19.26 -9.02
C GLN A 818 -0.81 19.90 -8.37
N LEU A 819 -1.66 19.07 -7.75
CA LEU A 819 -2.77 19.59 -6.95
C LEU A 819 -2.18 20.49 -5.86
N PRO A 820 -2.73 21.69 -5.63
CA PRO A 820 -2.35 22.52 -4.49
C PRO A 820 -2.36 21.71 -3.21
N SER A 821 -1.40 21.97 -2.33
CA SER A 821 -1.21 21.25 -1.07
C SER A 821 -0.99 22.24 0.06
N PRO A 822 -1.67 22.07 1.22
CA PRO A 822 -1.40 22.91 2.39
C PRO A 822 -0.05 22.53 3.03
N LYS A 823 0.59 21.45 2.59
CA LYS A 823 1.96 21.10 3.01
C LYS A 823 2.96 21.71 2.03
N PRO A 824 4.10 22.24 2.52
CA PRO A 824 5.29 22.48 1.72
C PRO A 824 5.58 21.31 0.78
N GLN A 825 5.97 21.64 -0.45
CA GLN A 825 6.32 20.66 -1.46
C GLN A 825 7.63 19.95 -1.11
N VAL A 826 7.80 18.75 -1.67
CA VAL A 826 9.05 18.00 -1.54
C VAL A 826 10.14 18.78 -2.26
N GLY A 827 11.11 19.29 -1.50
CA GLY A 827 12.18 20.15 -2.01
C GLY A 827 12.21 21.54 -1.36
N ASP A 828 11.08 22.02 -0.84
CA ASP A 828 10.99 23.34 -0.20
C ASP A 828 11.84 23.41 1.08
N SER A 829 11.96 22.29 1.81
CA SER A 829 12.89 22.12 2.93
C SER A 829 13.01 20.65 3.32
N THR A 830 14.21 20.23 3.73
CA THR A 830 14.44 18.92 4.38
C THR A 830 14.65 19.06 5.89
N ALA A 831 14.57 20.27 6.45
CA ALA A 831 14.80 20.48 7.87
C ALA A 831 13.86 19.63 8.73
N THR A 832 14.35 19.23 9.91
CA THR A 832 13.63 18.37 10.87
C THR A 832 13.39 16.91 10.45
N PHE A 833 13.62 16.53 9.19
CA PHE A 833 13.24 15.20 8.70
C PHE A 833 13.81 14.04 9.52
N GLU A 834 15.08 14.10 9.93
CA GLU A 834 15.70 13.08 10.77
C GLU A 834 15.36 13.24 12.24
N TYR A 835 15.16 14.46 12.73
CA TYR A 835 14.64 14.67 14.08
C TYR A 835 13.30 13.95 14.27
N ASN A 836 12.37 14.16 13.34
CA ASN A 836 11.00 13.63 13.43
C ASN A 836 10.92 12.11 13.42
N VAL A 837 11.88 11.45 12.75
CA VAL A 837 11.89 10.00 12.56
C VAL A 837 12.80 9.32 13.57
N TYR A 838 13.99 9.87 13.83
CA TYR A 838 15.06 9.20 14.59
C TYR A 838 15.19 9.71 16.02
N VAL A 839 15.08 11.01 16.24
CA VAL A 839 15.34 11.61 17.56
C VAL A 839 14.07 11.63 18.40
N HIS A 840 12.97 12.11 17.83
CA HIS A 840 11.74 12.39 18.57
C HIS A 840 11.18 11.15 19.30
N CYS A 841 11.35 9.95 18.73
CA CYS A 841 10.89 8.70 19.34
C CYS A 841 11.58 8.33 20.66
N PHE A 842 12.77 8.87 20.92
CA PHE A 842 13.52 8.71 22.17
C PHE A 842 13.38 9.90 23.13
N THR A 843 12.63 10.94 22.75
CA THR A 843 12.45 12.13 23.59
C THR A 843 11.19 12.01 24.45
N PRO A 844 11.22 12.33 25.76
CA PRO A 844 12.41 12.49 26.58
C PRO A 844 13.03 11.14 27.00
N ALA A 845 14.30 11.19 27.37
CA ALA A 845 15.03 10.10 27.99
C ALA A 845 15.99 10.67 29.04
N ALA A 846 16.12 9.98 30.18
CA ALA A 846 17.16 10.30 31.15
C ALA A 846 18.51 9.84 30.61
N LEU A 847 19.49 10.75 30.57
CA LEU A 847 20.81 10.52 29.99
C LEU A 847 21.92 11.05 30.92
N SER A 848 23.07 10.38 30.88
CA SER A 848 24.35 10.88 31.38
C SER A 848 25.00 11.87 30.41
N GLY A 849 24.68 11.80 29.11
CA GLY A 849 25.21 12.72 28.11
C GLY A 849 24.71 12.45 26.68
N ILE A 850 25.02 13.39 25.80
CA ILE A 850 24.76 13.31 24.36
C ILE A 850 26.10 13.48 23.62
N LEU A 851 26.35 12.61 22.65
CA LEU A 851 27.47 12.73 21.71
C LEU A 851 26.92 12.96 20.30
N PHE A 852 27.29 14.08 19.68
CA PHE A 852 26.96 14.38 18.29
C PHE A 852 28.22 14.42 17.44
N LEU A 853 28.34 13.47 16.51
CA LEU A 853 29.45 13.43 15.56
C LEU A 853 29.09 14.23 14.30
N THR A 854 29.90 15.23 13.99
CA THR A 854 29.84 15.99 12.74
C THR A 854 30.43 15.16 11.61
N GLY A 855 29.72 15.08 10.48
CA GLY A 855 30.19 14.47 9.24
C GLY A 855 30.41 15.51 8.12
N GLU A 856 31.06 15.09 7.04
CA GLU A 856 31.38 15.96 5.90
C GLU A 856 30.16 16.72 5.34
N SER A 857 29.04 16.02 5.16
CA SER A 857 27.80 16.59 4.63
C SER A 857 27.20 17.73 5.47
N MET A 858 27.63 17.89 6.72
CA MET A 858 27.14 18.92 7.62
C MET A 858 27.82 20.28 7.43
N VAL A 859 28.93 20.31 6.70
CA VAL A 859 29.71 21.53 6.41
C VAL A 859 30.05 21.68 4.92
N ALA A 860 29.78 20.67 4.09
CA ALA A 860 30.21 20.65 2.69
C ALA A 860 29.66 21.83 1.87
N ASP A 861 28.38 22.18 2.06
CA ASP A 861 27.67 23.15 1.22
C ASP A 861 28.20 24.59 1.39
N ASP A 862 28.58 24.96 2.62
CA ASP A 862 29.02 26.32 2.96
C ASP A 862 30.45 26.39 3.52
N GLN A 863 31.16 25.25 3.52
CA GLN A 863 32.51 25.09 4.06
C GLN A 863 32.61 25.41 5.57
N GLY A 864 31.51 25.27 6.31
CA GLY A 864 31.42 25.47 7.76
C GLY A 864 31.01 26.89 8.18
N GLU A 865 30.60 27.75 7.25
CA GLU A 865 30.21 29.14 7.52
C GLU A 865 29.05 29.24 8.53
N ASN A 866 28.05 28.36 8.44
CA ASN A 866 26.90 28.34 9.35
C ASN A 866 27.01 27.29 10.48
N PHE A 867 28.13 26.56 10.57
CA PHE A 867 28.30 25.46 11.52
C PHE A 867 28.05 25.88 12.97
N GLY A 868 28.63 27.01 13.41
CA GLY A 868 28.51 27.50 14.78
C GLY A 868 27.05 27.73 15.21
N PRO A 869 26.32 28.65 14.57
CA PRO A 869 24.92 28.92 14.86
C PRO A 869 24.01 27.68 14.77
N GLU A 870 24.18 26.83 13.74
CA GLU A 870 23.35 25.63 13.57
C GLU A 870 23.63 24.57 14.64
N MET A 871 24.89 24.36 15.01
CA MET A 871 25.27 23.47 16.11
C MET A 871 24.77 23.97 17.46
N THR A 872 24.78 25.30 17.71
CA THR A 872 24.14 25.89 18.90
C THR A 872 22.65 25.58 18.94
N ALA A 873 21.93 25.79 17.84
CA ALA A 873 20.50 25.51 17.75
C ALA A 873 20.20 24.01 17.98
N LEU A 874 21.02 23.12 17.41
CA LEU A 874 20.94 21.68 17.62
C LEU A 874 21.19 21.29 19.09
N ALA A 875 22.28 21.77 19.70
CA ALA A 875 22.61 21.45 21.09
C ALA A 875 21.49 21.88 22.04
N ASN A 876 20.98 23.10 21.88
CA ASN A 876 19.86 23.62 22.66
C ASN A 876 18.57 22.82 22.42
N CYS A 877 18.30 22.43 21.17
CA CYS A 877 17.19 21.55 20.82
C CYS A 877 17.26 20.22 21.57
N PHE A 878 18.40 19.53 21.51
CA PHE A 878 18.56 18.19 22.07
C PHE A 878 18.47 18.22 23.59
N LYS A 879 19.19 19.14 24.24
CA LYS A 879 19.12 19.33 25.69
C LYS A 879 17.68 19.53 26.15
N THR A 880 16.97 20.49 25.54
CA THR A 880 15.57 20.79 25.89
C THR A 880 14.62 19.62 25.64
N ARG A 881 14.79 18.88 24.54
CA ARG A 881 13.87 17.80 24.15
C ARG A 881 14.09 16.51 24.93
N PHE A 882 15.34 16.18 25.28
CA PHE A 882 15.62 15.01 26.11
C PHE A 882 15.24 15.22 27.58
N THR A 883 15.25 16.46 28.08
CA THR A 883 14.92 16.82 29.46
C THR A 883 13.48 17.28 29.67
N LEU A 884 12.59 17.05 28.68
CA LEU A 884 11.25 17.64 28.59
C LEU A 884 10.36 17.48 29.84
N TRP A 885 10.71 16.62 30.82
CA TRP A 885 10.02 16.46 32.11
C TRP A 885 10.97 16.36 33.32
N GLN A 886 12.18 16.93 33.21
CA GLN A 886 13.25 16.80 34.21
C GLN A 886 13.65 18.14 34.84
N ASN A 887 12.72 19.11 34.92
CA ASN A 887 12.93 20.41 35.61
C ASN A 887 14.23 21.14 35.22
N ASP A 888 14.48 21.31 33.91
CA ASP A 888 15.67 21.99 33.38
C ASP A 888 17.03 21.38 33.80
N GLU A 889 17.06 20.08 34.12
CA GLU A 889 18.31 19.34 34.29
C GLU A 889 19.20 19.52 33.07
N ASP A 890 20.47 19.89 33.29
CA ASP A 890 21.43 20.00 32.21
C ASP A 890 21.98 18.63 31.84
N ILE A 891 22.16 18.40 30.53
CA ILE A 891 22.75 17.18 30.00
C ILE A 891 24.04 17.58 29.27
N PRO A 892 25.19 17.00 29.64
CA PRO A 892 26.44 17.22 28.93
C PRO A 892 26.29 16.93 27.43
N PHE A 893 26.67 17.89 26.59
CA PHE A 893 26.61 17.76 25.13
C PHE A 893 28.03 17.79 24.55
N VAL A 894 28.53 16.63 24.18
CA VAL A 894 29.84 16.46 23.51
C VAL A 894 29.61 16.45 22.01
N TYR A 895 30.38 17.22 21.26
CA TYR A 895 30.27 17.25 19.81
C TYR A 895 31.62 17.41 19.12
N THR A 896 31.73 16.87 17.92
CA THR A 896 32.97 17.04 17.12
C THR A 896 32.92 18.30 16.28
N VAL A 897 34.06 18.97 16.20
CA VAL A 897 34.25 20.20 15.42
C VAL A 897 35.32 19.91 14.36
N PRO A 898 35.04 20.03 13.06
CA PRO A 898 36.06 19.79 12.05
C PRO A 898 37.17 20.84 12.14
N SER A 899 38.41 20.46 11.83
CA SER A 899 39.51 21.43 11.73
C SER A 899 39.29 22.38 10.55
N LYS A 900 40.01 23.52 10.54
CA LYS A 900 39.98 24.44 9.39
C LYS A 900 40.48 23.82 8.08
N ALA A 901 41.20 22.71 8.14
CA ALA A 901 41.60 21.96 6.95
C ALA A 901 40.41 21.21 6.33
N LEU A 902 39.46 20.75 7.16
CA LEU A 902 38.24 20.07 6.73
C LEU A 902 37.09 21.05 6.41
N ALA A 903 37.05 22.20 7.10
CA ALA A 903 36.03 23.24 6.93
C ALA A 903 36.69 24.65 6.94
N PRO A 904 37.13 25.17 5.79
CA PRO A 904 37.90 26.42 5.72
C PRO A 904 37.20 27.66 6.29
N LYS A 905 35.86 27.71 6.27
CA LYS A 905 35.05 28.84 6.76
C LYS A 905 34.42 28.59 8.13
N LEU A 906 34.90 27.59 8.86
CA LEU A 906 34.33 27.16 10.13
C LEU A 906 34.07 28.31 11.10
N THR A 907 32.80 28.47 11.48
CA THR A 907 32.37 29.27 12.63
C THR A 907 32.24 28.41 13.88
N GLN A 908 32.44 29.01 15.06
CA GLN A 908 32.36 28.29 16.34
C GLN A 908 30.98 28.45 16.98
N PRO A 909 30.45 27.42 17.67
CA PRO A 909 29.19 27.55 18.39
C PRO A 909 29.31 28.52 19.58
N GLU A 910 28.39 29.47 19.65
CA GLU A 910 28.27 30.41 20.78
C GLU A 910 26.88 30.28 21.42
N GLY A 911 26.78 30.41 22.75
CA GLY A 911 25.49 30.48 23.44
C GLY A 911 24.75 29.13 23.63
N SER A 912 25.44 27.99 23.61
CA SER A 912 24.84 26.73 24.03
C SER A 912 24.49 26.76 25.52
N LYS A 913 23.27 26.40 25.90
CA LYS A 913 22.86 26.31 27.32
C LYS A 913 23.62 25.18 28.01
N GLY A 914 24.07 25.40 29.24
CA GLY A 914 24.69 24.36 30.06
C GLY A 914 26.05 23.84 29.55
N GLU A 915 26.47 22.67 30.03
CA GLU A 915 27.75 22.04 29.75
C GLU A 915 27.82 21.47 28.33
N SER A 916 28.70 22.04 27.50
CA SER A 916 28.98 21.56 26.15
C SER A 916 30.49 21.44 25.95
N THR A 917 30.95 20.33 25.35
CA THR A 917 32.37 20.06 25.09
C THR A 917 32.61 19.85 23.60
N ALA A 918 33.38 20.73 22.99
CA ALA A 918 33.86 20.58 21.61
C ALA A 918 35.10 19.70 21.56
N VAL A 919 35.15 18.78 20.59
CA VAL A 919 36.33 17.96 20.28
C VAL A 919 36.74 18.22 18.84
N GLU A 920 37.90 18.84 18.63
CA GLU A 920 38.41 19.07 17.28
C GLU A 920 38.80 17.75 16.59
N ILE A 921 38.43 17.59 15.32
CA ILE A 921 38.80 16.43 14.49
C ILE A 921 39.56 16.89 13.23
N GLY A 922 40.68 16.23 12.95
CA GLY A 922 41.47 16.43 11.72
C GLY A 922 41.08 15.48 10.58
N ASP A 923 40.39 14.39 10.91
CA ASP A 923 39.88 13.36 9.99
C ASP A 923 38.46 12.97 10.42
N TRP A 924 37.54 12.78 9.47
CA TRP A 924 36.14 12.44 9.75
C TRP A 924 35.94 11.09 10.43
N LEU A 925 36.88 10.16 10.29
CA LEU A 925 36.80 8.79 10.78
C LEU A 925 37.56 8.56 12.09
N GLU A 926 38.50 9.44 12.46
CA GLU A 926 39.33 9.29 13.65
C GLU A 926 38.61 9.78 14.92
N LEU A 927 38.23 8.86 15.81
CA LEU A 927 37.46 9.18 17.02
C LEU A 927 38.23 8.99 18.35
N GLY A 928 39.55 8.82 18.30
CA GLY A 928 40.38 8.56 19.50
C GLY A 928 40.30 9.68 20.55
N GLY A 929 40.31 10.95 20.11
CA GLY A 929 40.12 12.12 20.99
C GLY A 929 38.70 12.22 21.55
N VAL A 930 37.71 11.78 20.79
CA VAL A 930 36.28 11.84 21.14
C VAL A 930 35.95 10.89 22.28
N ILE A 931 36.44 9.65 22.21
CA ILE A 931 36.24 8.66 23.29
C ILE A 931 36.82 9.19 24.61
N LYS A 932 38.02 9.77 24.57
CA LYS A 932 38.66 10.36 25.76
C LYS A 932 37.83 11.50 26.34
N ALA A 933 37.28 12.38 25.50
CA ALA A 933 36.45 13.50 25.93
C ALA A 933 35.14 13.04 26.59
N VAL A 934 34.50 11.99 26.07
CA VAL A 934 33.28 11.41 26.67
C VAL A 934 33.55 10.73 28.00
N THR A 935 34.74 10.12 28.17
CA THR A 935 35.12 9.44 29.43
C THR A 935 35.65 10.36 30.52
N LYS A 936 35.99 11.60 30.18
CA LYS A 936 36.50 12.60 31.11
C LYS A 936 35.33 13.31 31.76
#